data_AF-A0A0D3FS44-F1
#
_entry.id   AF-A0A0D3FS44-F1
#
_cell.length_a   1.000
_cell.length_b   1.000
_cell.length_c   1.000
_cell.angle_alpha   90.00
_cell.angle_beta   90.00
_cell.angle_gamma   90.00
#
_symmetry.space_group_name_H-M   'P 1'
#
loop_
_entity.id
_entity.type
_entity.pdbx_description
1 polymer ?
#
loop_
_entity_poly.entity_id
_entity_poly.type
_entity_poly.pdbx_seq_one_letter_code
_entity_poly.pdbx_strand_id
1 'polypeptide(L)'
;MSTSLHYLSGTLLVVCTALFLLIDTTKSQSAAHSNYTDHDALLIFKSLITDDPMAALSSWNQGSSVCSWAGVRCNRQGRVSVLDVQNLNLAGQISPDIGNLSALQSIYLQKNRFIGNIPDQLGRLSLLETLNGSSNHFSGSIPSGLTNCTHLVTLDLSANSITGMIPISFHSQQNLKMLKLGQNQLTGAIPPSLGNMSQLTTLDASTNTIAGEIPKELGHLRHLQYFDLSINNLTGTVPRQLYNISNLAFFAVAMNKLHGEIPNDISLGLPKLHIFIVCYNKLTGHIPPSLHNITKIHSIRISHNFLTGKVPPGLQRLSKLVWYNIGFNQIVHTTSILDDLTNSTKLEYLGIYENQIVGKIPDSIGNLSSSLENLYIGGNRITGHIPPMIGRLTRLTLLNMTDNLLDGEIPLEISYLKDLNALGLSGNNLSGPIPTQFGNLTALTMLDISKNRLAGSIPKELGHLSHILSLDLSCNNLNGSIPDTIFSLTSLSSILNMSYNALTGVIPEGIGRLGNIVAIDLSYNLLDGSIPTSIGKCQSIQSLSMCGNAISGVIPREIKNLKGLQILDLSNNRLVGGIPEGLEKLQALQKLNLSFNDLKGLVPSGGIFKNSSAVDIHGNAELYNMESTGFRSYSKHHRKLVVVLAVPIASTVTLLIFVGVMFMLWKSKCLQIDVTKVGTVIDDSILKRKLYPLVSYEELFHATENFNERNLVGIGSFSSVYKAVLHETSPFAVKVLDLNKIGATNSWVAECEILSTIRHRNLVKLVTLCSSIDFTGNEFRALVYEFMTNGSLEDWIHGPRRHEDSERGLSAVEVLSIAIDIASALEYMHDGSCRAGQVVHCDIKPSNVLLDGDMTAKIGDFGLARLHTQTCVRDEESVSTTHNMKGTIGYIPPEYGYGAKTSTSGDVYSYGIMLLEMITGKSPVDQMFGGEMNLEKWARVSIPHQADEVVDKRFMIKAGSGESSADGQQQQQVDTVDSKLLLETILVPMVDVALCCVRESPDSRISMHDALSRLKRINEKFLKSLAVSTP
;
A
#
# COMPACT_ATOMS: atom_id res chain seq x y z
N MET A 1 -2.87 66.45 -45.34
CA MET A 1 -4.10 66.47 -44.52
C MET A 1 -4.31 65.04 -44.01
N SER A 2 -4.69 64.86 -42.73
CA SER A 2 -5.12 63.59 -42.06
C SER A 2 -4.32 62.30 -42.29
N THR A 3 -3.93 61.49 -41.30
CA THR A 3 -3.89 61.55 -39.81
C THR A 3 -3.13 60.26 -39.42
N SER A 4 -1.92 60.26 -38.87
CA SER A 4 -1.54 60.43 -37.44
C SER A 4 -2.10 59.32 -36.49
N LEU A 5 -1.33 58.72 -35.57
CA LEU A 5 0.14 58.68 -35.38
C LEU A 5 0.57 57.51 -34.45
N HIS A 6 1.77 56.98 -34.73
CA HIS A 6 2.80 56.31 -33.91
C HIS A 6 2.76 56.11 -32.36
N TYR A 7 3.38 54.96 -31.98
CA TYR A 7 4.41 54.72 -30.92
C TYR A 7 4.05 54.86 -29.42
N LEU A 8 4.82 54.36 -28.44
CA LEU A 8 6.13 53.64 -28.34
C LEU A 8 5.96 52.48 -27.29
N SER A 9 6.85 51.54 -26.93
CA SER A 9 8.28 51.18 -27.13
C SER A 9 8.47 49.65 -26.91
N GLY A 10 9.63 49.00 -27.04
CA GLY A 10 10.89 49.35 -27.71
C GLY A 10 12.12 48.51 -27.26
N THR A 11 12.80 47.85 -28.24
CA THR A 11 14.22 47.34 -28.19
C THR A 11 14.57 46.21 -27.18
N LEU A 12 15.53 45.29 -27.37
CA LEU A 12 16.65 45.03 -28.32
C LEU A 12 17.01 43.49 -28.20
N LEU A 13 17.89 42.75 -28.90
CA LEU A 13 18.85 42.89 -30.03
C LEU A 13 19.18 41.45 -30.62
N VAL A 14 19.00 41.19 -31.94
CA VAL A 14 19.92 40.48 -32.91
C VAL A 14 20.56 39.09 -32.56
N VAL A 15 20.71 38.08 -33.44
CA VAL A 15 20.31 37.83 -34.86
C VAL A 15 20.36 36.33 -35.18
N CYS A 16 19.61 35.89 -36.22
CA CYS A 16 19.65 34.52 -36.75
C CYS A 16 20.72 34.34 -37.85
N THR A 17 21.20 33.12 -38.08
CA THR A 17 21.11 32.48 -39.42
C THR A 17 21.49 31.00 -39.34
N ALA A 18 20.91 30.20 -40.22
CA ALA A 18 21.25 28.79 -40.38
C ALA A 18 21.76 28.52 -41.81
N LEU A 19 22.66 27.54 -41.92
CA LEU A 19 22.89 26.67 -43.08
C LEU A 19 22.67 27.26 -44.48
N PHE A 20 23.76 27.44 -45.24
CA PHE A 20 23.84 26.76 -46.53
C PHE A 20 25.29 26.46 -46.95
N LEU A 21 25.48 25.24 -47.44
CA LEU A 21 26.61 24.65 -48.17
C LEU A 21 27.88 25.50 -48.41
N LEU A 22 29.02 24.97 -47.94
CA LEU A 22 30.28 25.07 -48.69
C LEU A 22 30.99 23.71 -48.69
N ILE A 23 31.67 23.42 -49.80
CA ILE A 23 32.41 22.18 -50.03
C ILE A 23 33.77 22.32 -49.38
N ASP A 24 34.07 21.52 -48.36
CA ASP A 24 35.45 21.39 -47.87
C ASP A 24 36.15 20.25 -48.60
N THR A 25 37.31 20.55 -49.20
CA THR A 25 38.08 19.58 -49.99
C THR A 25 39.15 18.99 -49.11
N THR A 26 39.02 17.71 -48.79
CA THR A 26 39.98 16.97 -47.96
C THR A 26 41.35 16.91 -48.62
N LYS A 27 42.20 17.90 -48.30
CA LYS A 27 43.61 17.89 -48.68
C LYS A 27 44.27 16.66 -48.08
N SER A 28 44.53 15.69 -48.95
CA SER A 28 45.38 14.53 -48.64
C SER A 28 46.75 15.02 -48.18
N GLN A 29 46.97 15.04 -46.88
CA GLN A 29 48.32 15.03 -46.32
C GLN A 29 48.83 13.60 -46.42
N SER A 30 49.83 13.40 -47.26
CA SER A 30 50.52 12.12 -47.37
C SER A 30 51.11 11.74 -46.01
N ALA A 31 50.75 10.54 -45.52
CA ALA A 31 51.22 10.06 -44.23
C ALA A 31 52.75 9.86 -44.24
N ALA A 32 53.47 10.82 -43.65
CA ALA A 32 54.86 10.65 -43.29
C ALA A 32 54.98 9.40 -42.41
N HIS A 33 55.72 8.39 -42.88
CA HIS A 33 55.91 7.15 -42.14
C HIS A 33 56.82 7.41 -40.93
N SER A 34 56.22 7.68 -39.78
CA SER A 34 56.91 7.52 -38.50
C SER A 34 57.21 6.03 -38.28
N ASN A 35 58.42 5.71 -37.81
CA ASN A 35 58.75 4.38 -37.29
C ASN A 35 58.11 4.19 -35.90
N TYR A 36 56.78 4.27 -35.86
CA TYR A 36 56.00 4.11 -34.64
C TYR A 36 55.83 2.60 -34.38
N THR A 37 56.41 2.11 -33.30
CA THR A 37 56.47 0.67 -33.00
C THR A 37 55.41 0.25 -31.98
N ASP A 38 55.19 -1.06 -31.86
CA ASP A 38 54.32 -1.60 -30.81
C ASP A 38 54.83 -1.28 -29.39
N HIS A 39 56.13 -0.99 -29.26
CA HIS A 39 56.79 -0.59 -28.02
C HIS A 39 56.36 0.81 -27.59
N ASP A 40 56.38 1.77 -28.52
CA ASP A 40 55.96 3.16 -28.26
C ASP A 40 54.49 3.24 -27.81
N ALA A 41 53.60 2.56 -28.54
CA ALA A 41 52.17 2.51 -28.24
C ALA A 41 51.89 1.93 -26.84
N LEU A 42 52.61 0.88 -26.43
CA LEU A 42 52.44 0.26 -25.11
C LEU A 42 53.15 1.02 -23.98
N LEU A 43 54.26 1.73 -24.23
CA LEU A 43 54.80 2.67 -23.24
C LEU A 43 53.86 3.85 -23.00
N ILE A 44 53.18 4.35 -24.03
CA ILE A 44 52.18 5.42 -23.87
C ILE A 44 50.93 4.89 -23.17
N PHE A 45 50.46 3.68 -23.48
CA PHE A 45 49.43 2.99 -22.69
C PHE A 45 49.82 2.96 -21.20
N LYS A 46 51.05 2.53 -20.88
CA LYS A 46 51.57 2.53 -19.50
C LYS A 46 51.63 3.92 -18.88
N SER A 47 51.95 4.97 -19.63
CA SER A 47 51.99 6.35 -19.09
C SER A 47 50.63 6.92 -18.69
N LEU A 48 49.52 6.34 -19.16
CA LEU A 48 48.16 6.72 -18.76
C LEU A 48 47.60 5.84 -17.62
N ILE A 49 48.39 4.90 -17.10
CA ILE A 49 48.10 4.14 -15.88
C ILE A 49 48.51 5.00 -14.69
N THR A 50 47.53 5.39 -13.88
CA THR A 50 47.71 6.24 -12.70
C THR A 50 47.97 5.44 -11.43
N ASP A 51 47.64 4.15 -11.40
CA ASP A 51 47.86 3.25 -10.26
C ASP A 51 48.11 1.81 -10.76
N ASP A 52 49.24 1.23 -10.35
CA ASP A 52 49.63 -0.18 -10.57
C ASP A 52 50.05 -0.79 -9.22
N PRO A 53 49.08 -1.13 -8.35
CA PRO A 53 49.36 -1.53 -6.97
C PRO A 53 49.98 -2.94 -6.87
N MET A 54 50.02 -3.68 -7.98
CA MET A 54 50.67 -5.00 -8.07
C MET A 54 52.05 -4.92 -8.75
N ALA A 55 52.48 -3.73 -9.17
CA ALA A 55 53.66 -3.51 -10.02
C ALA A 55 53.69 -4.42 -11.26
N ALA A 56 52.52 -4.78 -11.80
CA ALA A 56 52.38 -5.77 -12.86
C ALA A 56 53.00 -5.30 -14.18
N LEU A 57 52.99 -3.98 -14.43
CA LEU A 57 53.60 -3.36 -15.61
C LEU A 57 55.08 -3.03 -15.40
N SER A 58 55.71 -3.43 -14.28
CA SER A 58 57.14 -3.20 -13.99
C SER A 58 58.08 -3.68 -15.10
N SER A 59 57.75 -4.82 -15.73
CA SER A 59 58.50 -5.39 -16.85
C SER A 59 58.49 -4.54 -18.12
N TRP A 60 57.54 -3.61 -18.28
CA TRP A 60 57.41 -2.76 -19.47
C TRP A 60 58.42 -1.60 -19.40
N ASN A 61 59.54 -1.71 -20.10
CA ASN A 61 60.64 -0.73 -20.06
C ASN A 61 61.41 -0.65 -21.40
N GLN A 62 62.17 0.45 -21.59
CA GLN A 62 62.90 0.67 -22.85
C GLN A 62 64.02 -0.34 -23.14
N GLY A 63 64.55 -1.04 -22.13
CA GLY A 63 65.68 -1.96 -22.28
C GLY A 63 65.30 -3.40 -22.68
N SER A 64 64.02 -3.69 -22.90
CA SER A 64 63.52 -5.06 -23.13
C SER A 64 62.57 -5.15 -24.32
N SER A 65 62.47 -6.35 -24.91
CA SER A 65 61.53 -6.60 -26.00
C SER A 65 60.09 -6.63 -25.49
N VAL A 66 59.19 -5.98 -26.21
CA VAL A 66 57.73 -5.99 -25.98
C VAL A 66 57.19 -7.42 -25.80
N CYS A 67 57.74 -8.38 -26.54
CA CYS A 67 57.34 -9.78 -26.51
C CYS A 67 57.79 -10.54 -25.24
N SER A 68 58.48 -9.87 -24.32
CA SER A 68 58.88 -10.39 -22.99
C SER A 68 58.15 -9.70 -21.83
N TRP A 69 57.27 -8.75 -22.12
CA TRP A 69 56.53 -7.99 -21.10
C TRP A 69 55.36 -8.78 -20.53
N ALA A 70 55.10 -8.63 -19.23
CA ALA A 70 53.98 -9.27 -18.57
C ALA A 70 52.65 -8.84 -19.21
N GLY A 71 51.81 -9.81 -19.55
CA GLY A 71 50.53 -9.58 -20.23
C GLY A 71 50.61 -9.44 -21.75
N VAL A 72 51.80 -9.35 -22.35
CA VAL A 72 51.95 -9.09 -23.79
C VAL A 72 52.39 -10.35 -24.53
N ARG A 73 51.75 -10.66 -25.66
CA ARG A 73 52.12 -11.79 -26.53
C ARG A 73 52.24 -11.33 -27.98
N CYS A 74 53.28 -11.80 -28.65
CA CYS A 74 53.56 -11.49 -30.05
C CYS A 74 53.24 -12.66 -31.00
N ASN A 75 53.01 -12.32 -32.27
CA ASN A 75 52.98 -13.27 -33.37
C ASN A 75 54.41 -13.68 -33.82
N ARG A 76 54.50 -14.53 -34.85
CA ARG A 76 55.78 -15.04 -35.39
C ARG A 76 56.68 -13.95 -36.00
N GLN A 77 56.13 -12.77 -36.27
CA GLN A 77 56.81 -11.60 -36.82
C GLN A 77 57.25 -10.61 -35.73
N GLY A 78 57.08 -10.96 -34.44
CA GLY A 78 57.45 -10.08 -33.31
C GLY A 78 56.50 -8.90 -33.10
N ARG A 79 55.32 -8.90 -33.75
CA ARG A 79 54.28 -7.88 -33.58
C ARG A 79 53.26 -8.32 -32.53
N VAL A 80 52.75 -7.40 -31.72
CA VAL A 80 51.84 -7.72 -30.61
C VAL A 80 50.50 -8.22 -31.15
N SER A 81 50.09 -9.41 -30.69
CA SER A 81 48.83 -10.07 -31.07
C SER A 81 47.85 -10.27 -29.92
N VAL A 82 48.31 -10.29 -28.66
CA VAL A 82 47.44 -10.27 -27.47
C VAL A 82 47.97 -9.27 -26.44
N LEU A 83 47.06 -8.47 -25.90
CA LEU A 83 47.25 -7.70 -24.67
C LEU A 83 46.30 -8.24 -23.59
N ASP A 84 46.86 -8.78 -22.53
CA ASP A 84 46.13 -9.33 -21.39
C ASP A 84 46.62 -8.67 -20.09
N VAL A 85 45.81 -7.73 -19.59
CA VAL A 85 46.06 -7.00 -18.34
C VAL A 85 44.87 -7.12 -17.38
N GLN A 86 44.10 -8.22 -17.49
CA GLN A 86 42.92 -8.48 -16.67
C GLN A 86 43.27 -8.73 -15.18
N ASN A 87 42.39 -8.31 -14.27
CA ASN A 87 42.48 -8.65 -12.84
C ASN A 87 43.82 -8.23 -12.18
N LEU A 88 44.39 -7.09 -12.60
CA LEU A 88 45.64 -6.52 -12.07
C LEU A 88 45.40 -5.32 -11.14
N ASN A 89 44.14 -4.95 -10.93
CA ASN A 89 43.70 -3.77 -10.18
C ASN A 89 44.31 -2.44 -10.69
N LEU A 90 44.61 -2.34 -11.99
CA LEU A 90 45.15 -1.13 -12.61
C LEU A 90 44.10 -0.02 -12.64
N ALA A 91 44.50 1.24 -12.40
CA ALA A 91 43.66 2.41 -12.65
C ALA A 91 44.32 3.34 -13.67
N GLY A 92 43.51 4.07 -14.44
CA GLY A 92 44.00 4.97 -15.50
C GLY A 92 43.09 4.99 -16.73
N GLN A 93 43.61 5.50 -17.85
CA GLN A 93 42.90 5.58 -19.13
C GLN A 93 43.57 4.68 -20.18
N ILE A 94 42.77 4.19 -21.14
CA ILE A 94 43.28 3.43 -22.29
C ILE A 94 43.79 4.41 -23.35
N SER A 95 45.07 4.35 -23.70
CA SER A 95 45.64 5.22 -24.74
C SER A 95 44.99 4.99 -26.11
N PRO A 96 44.59 6.05 -26.84
CA PRO A 96 44.20 5.96 -28.25
C PRO A 96 45.23 5.28 -29.16
N ASP A 97 46.53 5.35 -28.82
CA ASP A 97 47.61 4.73 -29.60
C ASP A 97 47.61 3.19 -29.54
N ILE A 98 46.79 2.57 -28.69
CA ILE A 98 46.47 1.14 -28.77
C ILE A 98 45.93 0.76 -30.16
N GLY A 99 45.27 1.69 -30.86
CA GLY A 99 44.79 1.54 -32.23
C GLY A 99 45.90 1.45 -33.29
N ASN A 100 47.17 1.68 -32.93
CA ASN A 100 48.30 1.56 -33.83
C ASN A 100 48.92 0.13 -33.81
N LEU A 101 48.51 -0.72 -32.87
CA LEU A 101 48.95 -2.12 -32.71
C LEU A 101 48.34 -3.04 -33.79
N SER A 102 48.70 -2.81 -35.05
CA SER A 102 48.04 -3.38 -36.24
C SER A 102 48.03 -4.92 -36.39
N ALA A 103 48.65 -5.67 -35.47
CA ALA A 103 48.60 -7.13 -35.41
C ALA A 103 47.72 -7.69 -34.26
N LEU A 104 47.08 -6.82 -33.48
CA LEU A 104 46.37 -7.15 -32.24
C LEU A 104 45.03 -7.88 -32.50
N GLN A 105 44.91 -9.10 -31.98
CA GLN A 105 43.76 -9.99 -32.14
C GLN A 105 42.91 -10.09 -30.87
N SER A 106 43.47 -9.86 -29.69
CA SER A 106 42.72 -9.95 -28.42
C SER A 106 43.18 -8.93 -27.39
N ILE A 107 42.23 -8.30 -26.72
CA ILE A 107 42.44 -7.33 -25.66
C ILE A 107 41.58 -7.74 -24.45
N TYR A 108 42.24 -7.99 -23.32
CA TYR A 108 41.60 -8.33 -22.04
C TYR A 108 41.97 -7.26 -20.99
N LEU A 109 40.99 -6.48 -20.59
CA LEU A 109 41.12 -5.36 -19.64
C LEU A 109 40.29 -5.59 -18.36
N GLN A 110 39.56 -6.70 -18.27
CA GLN A 110 38.48 -6.86 -17.31
C GLN A 110 38.93 -6.95 -15.85
N LYS A 111 38.06 -6.53 -14.92
CA LYS A 111 38.31 -6.49 -13.47
C LYS A 111 39.47 -5.57 -13.10
N ASN A 112 39.38 -4.32 -13.52
CA ASN A 112 40.31 -3.25 -13.19
C ASN A 112 39.52 -1.97 -12.82
N ARG A 113 40.22 -0.84 -12.69
CA ARG A 113 39.68 0.50 -12.41
C ARG A 113 39.93 1.45 -13.59
N PHE A 114 39.86 0.95 -14.84
CA PHE A 114 40.00 1.81 -16.02
C PHE A 114 38.82 2.79 -16.11
N ILE A 115 39.13 4.07 -16.35
CA ILE A 115 38.18 5.18 -16.42
C ILE A 115 38.18 5.86 -17.80
N GLY A 116 37.19 6.70 -18.04
CA GLY A 116 37.08 7.50 -19.26
C GLY A 116 36.49 6.73 -20.44
N ASN A 117 36.58 7.31 -21.63
CA ASN A 117 35.94 6.74 -22.81
C ASN A 117 36.80 5.65 -23.45
N ILE A 118 36.14 4.64 -24.01
CA ILE A 118 36.78 3.64 -24.87
C ILE A 118 37.22 4.37 -26.18
N PRO A 119 38.48 4.28 -26.64
CA PRO A 119 38.92 5.05 -27.81
C PRO A 119 38.34 4.54 -29.15
N ASP A 120 37.78 5.45 -29.98
CA ASP A 120 37.36 5.15 -31.37
C ASP A 120 38.51 4.61 -32.23
N GLN A 121 39.76 4.92 -31.88
CA GLN A 121 40.97 4.44 -32.55
C GLN A 121 41.11 2.91 -32.52
N LEU A 122 40.43 2.20 -31.60
CA LEU A 122 40.31 0.73 -31.65
C LEU A 122 39.73 0.24 -32.99
N GLY A 123 38.90 1.05 -33.67
CA GLY A 123 38.39 0.77 -35.01
C GLY A 123 39.43 0.68 -36.12
N ARG A 124 40.72 0.94 -35.83
CA ARG A 124 41.85 0.68 -36.74
C ARG A 124 42.31 -0.77 -36.70
N LEU A 125 41.96 -1.53 -35.65
CA LEU A 125 42.41 -2.89 -35.41
C LEU A 125 41.57 -3.88 -36.23
N SER A 126 41.86 -3.97 -37.52
CA SER A 126 41.12 -4.80 -38.48
C SER A 126 41.23 -6.31 -38.20
N LEU A 127 42.22 -6.75 -37.42
CA LEU A 127 42.43 -8.14 -36.99
C LEU A 127 41.88 -8.46 -35.59
N LEU A 128 41.19 -7.51 -34.94
CA LEU A 128 40.70 -7.68 -33.57
C LEU A 128 39.52 -8.69 -33.53
N GLU A 129 39.74 -9.83 -32.88
CA GLU A 129 38.76 -10.90 -32.70
C GLU A 129 38.03 -10.82 -31.35
N THR A 130 38.69 -10.31 -30.30
CA THR A 130 38.12 -10.22 -28.95
C THR A 130 38.49 -8.90 -28.25
N LEU A 131 37.48 -8.18 -27.76
CA LEU A 131 37.62 -7.05 -26.85
C LEU A 131 36.78 -7.31 -25.59
N ASN A 132 37.45 -7.46 -24.45
CA ASN A 132 36.81 -7.55 -23.15
C ASN A 132 37.25 -6.39 -22.25
N GLY A 133 36.36 -5.41 -22.08
CA GLY A 133 36.48 -4.25 -21.21
C GLY A 133 35.63 -4.35 -19.94
N SER A 134 35.05 -5.52 -19.64
CA SER A 134 34.04 -5.66 -18.59
C SER A 134 34.55 -5.41 -17.16
N SER A 135 33.66 -5.12 -16.21
CA SER A 135 34.01 -4.87 -14.80
C SER A 135 35.11 -3.80 -14.63
N ASN A 136 34.77 -2.58 -15.03
CA ASN A 136 35.64 -1.39 -15.01
C ASN A 136 34.80 -0.13 -14.71
N HIS A 137 35.33 1.06 -15.00
CA HIS A 137 34.65 2.36 -14.82
C HIS A 137 34.62 3.16 -16.15
N PHE A 138 34.57 2.46 -17.30
CA PHE A 138 34.47 3.11 -18.61
C PHE A 138 33.19 3.94 -18.74
N SER A 139 33.28 5.07 -19.42
CA SER A 139 32.22 6.08 -19.57
C SER A 139 31.99 6.47 -21.03
N GLY A 140 31.00 7.34 -21.26
CA GLY A 140 30.67 7.86 -22.59
C GLY A 140 29.99 6.81 -23.47
N SER A 141 29.86 7.10 -24.76
CA SER A 141 29.17 6.23 -25.72
C SER A 141 30.02 5.05 -26.19
N ILE A 142 29.36 3.93 -26.52
CA ILE A 142 29.97 2.82 -27.26
C ILE A 142 30.59 3.36 -28.56
N PRO A 143 31.91 3.21 -28.81
CA PRO A 143 32.55 3.82 -29.97
C PRO A 143 32.04 3.24 -31.29
N SER A 144 31.62 4.13 -32.19
CA SER A 144 31.13 3.70 -33.50
C SER A 144 32.23 3.10 -34.36
N GLY A 145 33.50 3.49 -34.14
CA GLY A 145 34.66 2.94 -34.84
C GLY A 145 34.82 1.42 -34.71
N LEU A 146 34.28 0.79 -33.65
CA LEU A 146 34.35 -0.67 -33.45
C LEU A 146 33.69 -1.47 -34.59
N THR A 147 32.80 -0.88 -35.40
CA THR A 147 32.22 -1.57 -36.56
C THR A 147 33.23 -1.88 -37.66
N ASN A 148 34.37 -1.19 -37.68
CA ASN A 148 35.45 -1.44 -38.63
C ASN A 148 36.29 -2.68 -38.26
N CYS A 149 36.17 -3.20 -37.03
CA CYS A 149 36.77 -4.46 -36.61
C CYS A 149 35.96 -5.64 -37.18
N THR A 150 36.09 -5.89 -38.48
CA THR A 150 35.28 -6.89 -39.21
C THR A 150 35.50 -8.34 -38.76
N HIS A 151 36.62 -8.64 -38.09
CA HIS A 151 36.91 -9.95 -37.51
C HIS A 151 36.40 -10.12 -36.07
N LEU A 152 35.74 -9.11 -35.47
CA LEU A 152 35.33 -9.16 -34.06
C LEU A 152 34.30 -10.28 -33.81
N VAL A 153 34.66 -11.22 -32.95
CA VAL A 153 33.85 -12.37 -32.52
C VAL A 153 33.24 -12.12 -31.13
N THR A 154 33.98 -11.45 -30.25
CA THR A 154 33.57 -11.19 -28.85
C THR A 154 33.73 -9.71 -28.52
N LEU A 155 32.63 -9.08 -28.09
CA LEU A 155 32.60 -7.75 -27.50
C LEU A 155 31.90 -7.83 -26.14
N ASP A 156 32.66 -7.70 -25.06
CA ASP A 156 32.16 -7.67 -23.68
C ASP A 156 32.56 -6.36 -23.00
N LEU A 157 31.59 -5.46 -22.83
CA LEU A 157 31.72 -4.16 -22.17
C LEU A 157 30.87 -4.08 -20.89
N SER A 158 30.42 -5.23 -20.38
CA SER A 158 29.49 -5.30 -19.25
C SER A 158 30.07 -4.78 -17.93
N ALA A 159 29.22 -4.36 -16.98
CA ALA A 159 29.62 -3.81 -15.68
C ALA A 159 30.58 -2.60 -15.80
N ASN A 160 30.05 -1.50 -16.33
CA ASN A 160 30.73 -0.21 -16.54
C ASN A 160 29.72 0.97 -16.36
N SER A 161 30.14 2.19 -16.71
CA SER A 161 29.34 3.42 -16.69
C SER A 161 29.09 3.97 -18.10
N ILE A 162 28.99 3.10 -19.10
CA ILE A 162 28.82 3.47 -20.53
C ILE A 162 27.40 3.99 -20.74
N THR A 163 27.27 5.12 -21.44
CA THR A 163 26.03 5.86 -21.68
C THR A 163 25.64 5.89 -23.16
N GLY A 164 24.49 6.49 -23.49
CA GLY A 164 24.05 6.67 -24.86
C GLY A 164 23.44 5.40 -25.48
N MET A 165 23.27 5.40 -26.80
CA MET A 165 22.52 4.35 -27.51
C MET A 165 23.42 3.23 -28.03
N ILE A 166 22.86 2.03 -28.19
CA ILE A 166 23.50 0.93 -28.93
C ILE A 166 23.66 1.36 -30.41
N PRO A 167 24.86 1.34 -31.01
CA PRO A 167 25.05 1.86 -32.36
C PRO A 167 24.32 1.04 -33.43
N ILE A 168 23.47 1.70 -34.23
CA ILE A 168 22.70 1.09 -35.33
C ILE A 168 23.63 0.41 -36.36
N SER A 169 24.86 0.91 -36.50
CA SER A 169 25.91 0.40 -37.41
C SER A 169 26.46 -0.98 -37.04
N PHE A 170 26.20 -1.51 -35.83
CA PHE A 170 26.69 -2.83 -35.38
C PHE A 170 26.23 -4.00 -36.27
N HIS A 171 25.17 -3.83 -37.06
CA HIS A 171 24.72 -4.81 -38.06
C HIS A 171 25.78 -5.22 -39.11
N SER A 172 26.84 -4.41 -39.26
CA SER A 172 27.99 -4.70 -40.13
C SER A 172 28.94 -5.76 -39.56
N GLN A 173 28.94 -6.01 -38.25
CA GLN A 173 29.80 -6.98 -37.57
C GLN A 173 29.28 -8.42 -37.73
N GLN A 174 29.30 -8.94 -38.95
CA GLN A 174 28.72 -10.24 -39.31
C GLN A 174 29.40 -11.45 -38.65
N ASN A 175 30.62 -11.30 -38.12
CA ASN A 175 31.34 -12.35 -37.40
C ASN A 175 31.05 -12.42 -35.88
N LEU A 176 30.32 -11.43 -35.33
CA LEU A 176 30.15 -11.30 -33.88
C LEU A 176 29.24 -12.40 -33.33
N LYS A 177 29.75 -13.15 -32.34
CA LYS A 177 29.06 -14.24 -31.65
C LYS A 177 28.62 -13.86 -30.23
N MET A 178 29.35 -12.97 -29.58
CA MET A 178 29.04 -12.48 -28.24
C MET A 178 29.01 -10.96 -28.22
N LEU A 179 27.85 -10.40 -27.88
CA LEU A 179 27.64 -8.99 -27.58
C LEU A 179 27.08 -8.86 -26.16
N LYS A 180 27.91 -8.35 -25.25
CA LYS A 180 27.52 -8.09 -23.87
C LYS A 180 27.74 -6.64 -23.50
N LEU A 181 26.64 -5.99 -23.13
CA LEU A 181 26.53 -4.58 -22.77
C LEU A 181 25.85 -4.40 -21.41
N GLY A 182 25.52 -5.50 -20.71
CA GLY A 182 24.75 -5.46 -19.47
C GLY A 182 25.44 -4.72 -18.32
N GLN A 183 24.68 -4.26 -17.32
CA GLN A 183 25.17 -3.45 -16.19
C GLN A 183 25.92 -2.18 -16.68
N ASN A 184 25.17 -1.28 -17.30
CA ASN A 184 25.63 0.00 -17.83
C ASN A 184 24.50 1.07 -17.73
N GLN A 185 24.69 2.23 -18.37
CA GLN A 185 23.75 3.36 -18.38
C GLN A 185 23.24 3.65 -19.81
N LEU A 186 23.08 2.61 -20.64
CA LEU A 186 22.64 2.73 -22.04
C LEU A 186 21.17 3.11 -22.13
N THR A 187 20.86 3.98 -23.10
CA THR A 187 19.54 4.59 -23.34
C THR A 187 19.05 4.36 -24.77
N GLY A 188 17.87 4.88 -25.10
CA GLY A 188 17.26 4.74 -26.42
C GLY A 188 16.61 3.37 -26.61
N ALA A 189 16.38 2.99 -27.87
CA ALA A 189 15.75 1.72 -28.24
C ALA A 189 16.77 0.70 -28.78
N ILE A 190 16.44 -0.59 -28.66
CA ILE A 190 17.23 -1.66 -29.25
C ILE A 190 17.16 -1.55 -30.79
N PRO A 191 18.28 -1.41 -31.51
CA PRO A 191 18.24 -1.31 -32.97
C PRO A 191 17.72 -2.59 -33.63
N PRO A 192 16.66 -2.53 -34.49
CA PRO A 192 16.19 -3.70 -35.25
C PRO A 192 17.28 -4.32 -36.14
N SER A 193 18.27 -3.52 -36.54
CA SER A 193 19.41 -3.92 -37.35
C SER A 193 20.32 -4.97 -36.67
N LEU A 194 20.27 -5.11 -35.33
CA LEU A 194 20.94 -6.21 -34.60
C LEU A 194 20.41 -7.60 -35.05
N GLY A 195 19.16 -7.69 -35.50
CA GLY A 195 18.58 -8.93 -36.03
C GLY A 195 19.30 -9.49 -37.27
N ASN A 196 20.11 -8.66 -37.95
CA ASN A 196 20.87 -9.07 -39.14
C ASN A 196 22.21 -9.75 -38.81
N MET A 197 22.60 -9.83 -37.54
CA MET A 197 23.90 -10.34 -37.08
C MET A 197 23.85 -11.87 -36.94
N SER A 198 23.77 -12.59 -38.06
CA SER A 198 23.39 -14.01 -38.12
C SER A 198 24.20 -15.01 -37.27
N GLN A 199 25.41 -14.63 -36.83
CA GLN A 199 26.30 -15.47 -36.01
C GLN A 199 26.11 -15.30 -34.48
N LEU A 200 25.29 -14.35 -34.02
CA LEU A 200 25.13 -14.05 -32.59
C LEU A 200 24.60 -15.26 -31.79
N THR A 201 25.39 -15.71 -30.81
CA THR A 201 25.04 -16.78 -29.85
C THR A 201 24.69 -16.24 -28.47
N THR A 202 25.22 -15.07 -28.10
CA THR A 202 25.03 -14.43 -26.78
C THR A 202 24.74 -12.94 -26.94
N LEU A 203 23.51 -12.52 -26.64
CA LEU A 203 23.10 -11.12 -26.57
C LEU A 203 22.67 -10.79 -25.13
N ASP A 204 23.37 -9.86 -24.50
CA ASP A 204 23.08 -9.35 -23.16
C ASP A 204 23.12 -7.82 -23.17
N ALA A 205 22.00 -7.19 -22.84
CA ALA A 205 21.89 -5.75 -22.57
C ALA A 205 21.10 -5.50 -21.27
N SER A 206 21.17 -6.44 -20.32
CA SER A 206 20.49 -6.37 -19.03
C SER A 206 20.97 -5.22 -18.15
N THR A 207 20.22 -4.82 -17.12
CA THR A 207 20.61 -3.78 -16.14
C THR A 207 21.10 -2.49 -16.81
N ASN A 208 20.20 -1.83 -17.54
CA ASN A 208 20.44 -0.59 -18.29
C ASN A 208 19.18 0.30 -18.24
N THR A 209 19.14 1.40 -18.99
CA THR A 209 17.98 2.31 -19.11
C THR A 209 17.36 2.30 -20.53
N ILE A 210 17.50 1.19 -21.25
CA ILE A 210 16.98 0.98 -22.60
C ILE A 210 15.44 0.93 -22.56
N ALA A 211 14.78 1.56 -23.52
CA ALA A 211 13.35 1.75 -23.58
C ALA A 211 12.75 1.41 -24.96
N GLY A 212 11.42 1.49 -25.08
CA GLY A 212 10.72 1.14 -26.32
C GLY A 212 10.50 -0.36 -26.48
N GLU A 213 10.09 -0.78 -27.68
CA GLU A 213 9.72 -2.19 -27.94
C GLU A 213 10.93 -3.08 -28.27
N ILE A 214 10.78 -4.38 -28.03
CA ILE A 214 11.75 -5.40 -28.45
C ILE A 214 11.55 -5.67 -29.96
N PRO A 215 12.55 -5.46 -30.84
CA PRO A 215 12.37 -5.68 -32.28
C PRO A 215 12.11 -7.14 -32.64
N LYS A 216 11.09 -7.39 -33.47
CA LYS A 216 10.76 -8.72 -34.01
C LYS A 216 11.90 -9.32 -34.84
N GLU A 217 12.74 -8.47 -35.41
CA GLU A 217 13.92 -8.79 -36.22
C GLU A 217 14.96 -9.60 -35.42
N LEU A 218 15.01 -9.47 -34.09
CA LEU A 218 15.86 -10.30 -33.23
C LEU A 218 15.51 -11.80 -33.33
N GLY A 219 14.28 -12.14 -33.73
CA GLY A 219 13.86 -13.51 -34.03
C GLY A 219 14.53 -14.14 -35.26
N HIS A 220 15.32 -13.38 -36.02
CA HIS A 220 16.17 -13.92 -37.09
C HIS A 220 17.47 -14.54 -36.57
N LEU A 221 17.85 -14.30 -35.31
CA LEU A 221 19.09 -14.78 -34.69
C LEU A 221 19.03 -16.28 -34.34
N ARG A 222 19.01 -17.15 -35.36
CA ARG A 222 18.79 -18.61 -35.19
C ARG A 222 19.90 -19.34 -34.42
N HIS A 223 21.08 -18.74 -34.26
CA HIS A 223 22.19 -19.28 -33.47
C HIS A 223 22.18 -18.84 -31.99
N LEU A 224 21.25 -17.97 -31.59
CA LEU A 224 21.18 -17.42 -30.24
C LEU A 224 20.90 -18.52 -29.20
N GLN A 225 21.73 -18.56 -28.17
CA GLN A 225 21.71 -19.51 -27.05
C GLN A 225 21.43 -18.80 -25.72
N TYR A 226 21.94 -17.58 -25.57
CA TYR A 226 21.73 -16.70 -24.42
C TYR A 226 21.14 -15.37 -24.88
N PHE A 227 20.01 -14.99 -24.28
CA PHE A 227 19.31 -13.73 -24.52
C PHE A 227 18.87 -13.12 -23.17
N ASP A 228 19.42 -11.96 -22.83
CA ASP A 228 19.03 -11.22 -21.62
C ASP A 228 18.85 -9.72 -21.89
N LEU A 229 17.65 -9.22 -21.59
CA LEU A 229 17.28 -7.80 -21.62
C LEU A 229 16.69 -7.33 -20.27
N SER A 230 16.88 -8.11 -19.21
CA SER A 230 16.25 -7.89 -17.90
C SER A 230 16.71 -6.59 -17.25
N ILE A 231 15.88 -5.99 -16.38
CA ILE A 231 16.18 -4.73 -15.66
C ILE A 231 16.43 -3.59 -16.66
N ASN A 232 15.35 -3.17 -17.33
CA ASN A 232 15.33 -2.10 -18.32
C ASN A 232 13.94 -1.40 -18.29
N ASN A 233 13.70 -0.49 -19.23
CA ASN A 233 12.45 0.28 -19.39
C ASN A 233 11.66 -0.13 -20.66
N LEU A 234 11.80 -1.40 -21.09
CA LEU A 234 11.19 -1.90 -22.34
C LEU A 234 9.66 -2.03 -22.22
N THR A 235 8.97 -1.75 -23.32
CA THR A 235 7.52 -1.68 -23.45
C THR A 235 7.00 -2.58 -24.58
N GLY A 236 5.68 -2.64 -24.78
CA GLY A 236 5.07 -3.46 -25.82
C GLY A 236 5.04 -4.94 -25.44
N THR A 237 5.13 -5.82 -26.45
CA THR A 237 5.07 -7.28 -26.26
C THR A 237 6.41 -7.95 -26.56
N VAL A 238 6.60 -9.19 -26.09
CA VAL A 238 7.69 -10.05 -26.57
C VAL A 238 7.32 -10.62 -27.94
N PRO A 239 8.07 -10.33 -29.03
CA PRO A 239 7.72 -10.81 -30.36
C PRO A 239 7.68 -12.34 -30.46
N ARG A 240 6.64 -12.89 -31.11
CA ARG A 240 6.47 -14.36 -31.28
C ARG A 240 7.66 -15.04 -31.96
N GLN A 241 8.41 -14.30 -32.78
CA GLN A 241 9.60 -14.77 -33.47
C GLN A 241 10.75 -15.15 -32.50
N LEU A 242 10.87 -14.49 -31.35
CA LEU A 242 11.86 -14.86 -30.32
C LEU A 242 11.54 -16.20 -29.66
N TYR A 243 10.25 -16.50 -29.44
CA TYR A 243 9.79 -17.80 -28.95
C TYR A 243 9.96 -18.95 -29.99
N ASN A 244 10.60 -18.69 -31.13
CA ASN A 244 10.88 -19.66 -32.20
C ASN A 244 12.39 -19.75 -32.53
N ILE A 245 13.25 -19.51 -31.54
CA ILE A 245 14.70 -19.70 -31.64
C ILE A 245 15.06 -21.05 -31.00
N SER A 246 15.11 -22.10 -31.81
CA SER A 246 15.26 -23.49 -31.34
C SER A 246 16.63 -23.85 -30.73
N ASN A 247 17.60 -22.92 -30.78
CA ASN A 247 18.88 -23.03 -30.09
C ASN A 247 18.90 -22.39 -28.70
N LEU A 248 17.86 -21.63 -28.33
CA LEU A 248 17.89 -20.82 -27.12
C LEU A 248 17.79 -21.66 -25.85
N ALA A 249 18.76 -21.47 -24.96
CA ALA A 249 18.89 -22.16 -23.68
C ALA A 249 18.58 -21.23 -22.48
N PHE A 250 18.87 -19.94 -22.61
CA PHE A 250 18.60 -18.91 -21.61
C PHE A 250 17.80 -17.78 -22.25
N PHE A 251 16.60 -17.52 -21.72
CA PHE A 251 15.72 -16.42 -22.11
C PHE A 251 15.35 -15.61 -20.87
N ALA A 252 15.75 -14.33 -20.83
CA ALA A 252 15.43 -13.43 -19.74
C ALA A 252 15.03 -12.02 -20.23
N VAL A 253 13.89 -11.52 -19.76
CA VAL A 253 13.38 -10.16 -20.01
C VAL A 253 12.70 -9.57 -18.76
N ALA A 254 13.16 -10.00 -17.58
CA ALA A 254 12.54 -9.65 -16.29
C ALA A 254 12.67 -8.16 -15.96
N MET A 255 11.88 -7.65 -15.00
CA MET A 255 11.97 -6.26 -14.51
C MET A 255 11.93 -5.23 -15.65
N ASN A 256 10.81 -5.25 -16.39
CA ASN A 256 10.51 -4.36 -17.52
C ASN A 256 9.01 -3.98 -17.49
N LYS A 257 8.49 -3.33 -18.55
CA LYS A 257 7.08 -2.94 -18.68
C LYS A 257 6.35 -3.72 -19.78
N LEU A 258 6.84 -4.92 -20.10
CA LEU A 258 6.34 -5.78 -21.19
C LEU A 258 4.97 -6.37 -20.84
N HIS A 259 4.08 -6.50 -21.84
CA HIS A 259 2.74 -7.06 -21.69
C HIS A 259 2.40 -8.08 -22.80
N GLY A 260 1.17 -8.61 -22.77
CA GLY A 260 0.73 -9.67 -23.68
C GLY A 260 1.00 -11.06 -23.12
N GLU A 261 0.76 -12.09 -23.94
CA GLU A 261 0.72 -13.49 -23.49
C GLU A 261 1.99 -14.27 -23.84
N ILE A 262 2.28 -15.30 -23.05
CA ILE A 262 3.33 -16.28 -23.34
C ILE A 262 2.73 -17.35 -24.31
N PRO A 263 3.35 -17.68 -25.45
CA PRO A 263 2.73 -18.58 -26.42
C PRO A 263 2.48 -20.00 -25.90
N ASN A 264 1.27 -20.51 -26.15
CA ASN A 264 0.86 -21.87 -25.76
C ASN A 264 1.72 -22.99 -26.38
N ASP A 265 2.45 -22.70 -27.46
CA ASP A 265 3.33 -23.59 -28.24
C ASP A 265 4.83 -23.45 -27.92
N ILE A 266 5.21 -22.76 -26.83
CA ILE A 266 6.60 -22.42 -26.48
C ILE A 266 7.59 -23.61 -26.53
N SER A 267 7.21 -24.85 -26.19
CA SER A 267 8.13 -25.99 -26.27
C SER A 267 8.49 -26.44 -27.70
N LEU A 268 7.67 -26.08 -28.70
CA LEU A 268 7.96 -26.40 -30.10
C LEU A 268 9.02 -25.44 -30.66
N GLY A 269 8.96 -24.18 -30.27
CA GLY A 269 9.90 -23.14 -30.71
C GLY A 269 11.18 -23.04 -29.87
N LEU A 270 11.12 -23.35 -28.57
CA LEU A 270 12.26 -23.31 -27.62
C LEU A 270 12.58 -24.69 -26.98
N PRO A 271 12.77 -25.80 -27.74
CA PRO A 271 12.97 -27.14 -27.19
C PRO A 271 14.28 -27.36 -26.39
N LYS A 272 15.21 -26.40 -26.40
CA LYS A 272 16.47 -26.45 -25.64
C LYS A 272 16.47 -25.59 -24.37
N LEU A 273 15.34 -24.98 -24.02
CA LEU A 273 15.25 -24.00 -22.94
C LEU A 273 15.60 -24.62 -21.58
N HIS A 274 16.61 -24.06 -20.92
CA HIS A 274 17.07 -24.43 -19.58
C HIS A 274 16.62 -23.41 -18.54
N ILE A 275 16.59 -22.12 -18.88
CA ILE A 275 16.25 -21.03 -17.96
C ILE A 275 15.30 -20.05 -18.66
N PHE A 276 14.15 -19.80 -18.03
CA PHE A 276 13.12 -18.87 -18.50
C PHE A 276 12.76 -17.87 -17.39
N ILE A 277 13.05 -16.59 -17.61
CA ILE A 277 12.86 -15.52 -16.60
C ILE A 277 12.11 -14.34 -17.23
N VAL A 278 10.85 -14.16 -16.85
CA VAL A 278 9.98 -13.05 -17.31
C VAL A 278 9.28 -12.31 -16.16
N CYS A 279 9.72 -12.57 -14.93
CA CYS A 279 9.15 -11.98 -13.72
C CYS A 279 9.30 -10.45 -13.65
N TYR A 280 8.43 -9.79 -12.88
CA TYR A 280 8.31 -8.32 -12.79
C TYR A 280 8.06 -7.68 -14.16
N ASN A 281 6.88 -7.98 -14.72
CA ASN A 281 6.37 -7.42 -15.97
C ASN A 281 4.84 -7.24 -15.86
N LYS A 282 4.16 -7.03 -17.00
CA LYS A 282 2.71 -6.88 -17.13
C LYS A 282 2.11 -7.97 -18.02
N LEU A 283 2.71 -9.17 -18.04
CA LEU A 283 2.25 -10.28 -18.89
C LEU A 283 0.88 -10.79 -18.43
N THR A 284 0.07 -11.20 -19.39
CA THR A 284 -1.32 -11.62 -19.23
C THR A 284 -1.56 -13.02 -19.80
N GLY A 285 -2.78 -13.53 -19.68
CA GLY A 285 -3.14 -14.85 -20.18
C GLY A 285 -2.72 -15.95 -19.20
N HIS A 286 -2.50 -17.16 -19.71
CA HIS A 286 -2.28 -18.36 -18.90
C HIS A 286 -0.81 -18.79 -18.89
N ILE A 287 -0.42 -19.63 -17.91
CA ILE A 287 0.83 -20.39 -18.01
C ILE A 287 0.70 -21.41 -19.17
N PRO A 288 1.61 -21.42 -20.17
CA PRO A 288 1.55 -22.37 -21.28
C PRO A 288 1.67 -23.84 -20.81
N PRO A 289 0.73 -24.73 -21.15
CA PRO A 289 0.87 -26.16 -20.84
C PRO A 289 2.12 -26.79 -21.46
N SER A 290 2.57 -26.28 -22.61
CA SER A 290 3.77 -26.78 -23.26
C SER A 290 5.07 -26.38 -22.54
N LEU A 291 5.09 -25.32 -21.71
CA LEU A 291 6.26 -25.00 -20.89
C LEU A 291 6.63 -26.19 -19.98
N HIS A 292 5.63 -26.89 -19.45
CA HIS A 292 5.82 -28.10 -18.64
C HIS A 292 6.15 -29.37 -19.45
N ASN A 293 6.27 -29.30 -20.80
CA ASN A 293 6.83 -30.37 -21.63
C ASN A 293 8.36 -30.30 -21.73
N ILE A 294 9.00 -29.18 -21.37
CA ILE A 294 10.45 -28.99 -21.53
C ILE A 294 11.20 -29.69 -20.39
N THR A 295 11.35 -31.01 -20.47
CA THR A 295 11.89 -31.87 -19.38
C THR A 295 13.35 -31.59 -18.98
N LYS A 296 14.07 -30.74 -19.73
CA LYS A 296 15.42 -30.25 -19.42
C LYS A 296 15.45 -28.85 -18.80
N ILE A 297 14.30 -28.25 -18.50
CA ILE A 297 14.24 -26.92 -17.87
C ILE A 297 14.67 -27.00 -16.40
N HIS A 298 15.48 -26.03 -15.97
CA HIS A 298 16.02 -25.92 -14.61
C HIS A 298 15.37 -24.75 -13.85
N SER A 299 14.97 -23.68 -14.54
CA SER A 299 14.37 -22.49 -13.90
C SER A 299 13.18 -21.96 -14.69
N ILE A 300 12.03 -21.84 -14.01
CA ILE A 300 10.83 -21.13 -14.46
C ILE A 300 10.56 -20.00 -13.46
N ARG A 301 10.72 -18.75 -13.90
CA ARG A 301 10.54 -17.54 -13.06
C ARG A 301 9.63 -16.53 -13.77
N ILE A 302 8.34 -16.56 -13.43
CA ILE A 302 7.27 -15.81 -14.10
C ILE A 302 6.47 -14.93 -13.12
N SER A 303 6.94 -14.79 -11.88
CA SER A 303 6.31 -14.05 -10.79
C SER A 303 6.18 -12.54 -11.02
N HIS A 304 5.32 -11.85 -10.26
CA HIS A 304 5.01 -10.41 -10.43
C HIS A 304 4.57 -10.10 -11.87
N ASN A 305 3.41 -10.63 -12.26
CA ASN A 305 2.74 -10.43 -13.54
C ASN A 305 1.21 -10.45 -13.33
N PHE A 306 0.44 -10.46 -14.43
CA PHE A 306 -1.02 -10.56 -14.42
C PHE A 306 -1.51 -11.88 -15.05
N LEU A 307 -0.78 -12.98 -14.84
CA LEU A 307 -1.16 -14.31 -15.34
C LEU A 307 -2.37 -14.86 -14.56
N THR A 308 -3.27 -15.55 -15.26
CA THR A 308 -4.57 -16.00 -14.76
C THR A 308 -4.79 -17.51 -14.98
N GLY A 309 -5.88 -18.02 -14.37
CA GLY A 309 -6.34 -19.39 -14.57
C GLY A 309 -5.55 -20.42 -13.76
N LYS A 310 -5.55 -21.68 -14.19
CA LYS A 310 -4.93 -22.81 -13.48
C LYS A 310 -3.48 -23.02 -13.92
N VAL A 311 -2.65 -23.50 -12.99
CA VAL A 311 -1.36 -24.12 -13.35
C VAL A 311 -1.64 -25.37 -14.20
N PRO A 312 -1.00 -25.52 -15.38
CA PRO A 312 -1.29 -26.62 -16.29
C PRO A 312 -0.53 -27.91 -15.90
N PRO A 313 -1.07 -29.09 -16.27
CA PRO A 313 -0.50 -30.36 -15.86
C PRO A 313 0.90 -30.62 -16.44
N GLY A 314 1.64 -31.51 -15.78
CA GLY A 314 2.89 -32.07 -16.31
C GLY A 314 4.16 -31.68 -15.58
N LEU A 315 4.05 -30.90 -14.48
CA LEU A 315 5.14 -30.57 -13.56
C LEU A 315 5.87 -31.82 -13.06
N GLN A 316 5.13 -32.91 -12.81
CA GLN A 316 5.63 -34.23 -12.42
C GLN A 316 6.69 -34.86 -13.34
N ARG A 317 6.95 -34.28 -14.54
CA ARG A 317 8.01 -34.71 -15.48
C ARG A 317 9.29 -33.90 -15.37
N LEU A 318 9.27 -32.75 -14.68
CA LEU A 318 10.37 -31.78 -14.63
C LEU A 318 11.43 -32.15 -13.58
N SER A 319 11.95 -33.39 -13.65
CA SER A 319 12.99 -33.95 -12.74
C SER A 319 14.38 -33.26 -12.78
N LYS A 320 14.48 -32.10 -13.43
CA LYS A 320 15.65 -31.22 -13.49
C LYS A 320 15.37 -29.80 -12.99
N LEU A 321 14.12 -29.51 -12.60
CA LEU A 321 13.69 -28.23 -12.08
C LEU A 321 14.38 -27.96 -10.74
N VAL A 322 15.02 -26.78 -10.66
CA VAL A 322 15.73 -26.23 -9.51
C VAL A 322 14.97 -25.04 -8.93
N TRP A 323 14.40 -24.20 -9.82
CA TRP A 323 13.69 -22.99 -9.43
C TRP A 323 12.31 -22.94 -10.08
N TYR A 324 11.27 -22.84 -9.25
CA TYR A 324 9.90 -22.60 -9.72
C TYR A 324 9.31 -21.40 -8.96
N ASN A 325 9.07 -20.28 -9.64
CA ASN A 325 8.40 -19.13 -9.06
C ASN A 325 7.30 -18.57 -9.98
N ILE A 326 6.06 -18.66 -9.50
CA ILE A 326 4.83 -18.15 -10.13
C ILE A 326 4.14 -17.07 -9.25
N GLY A 327 4.77 -16.65 -8.16
CA GLY A 327 4.14 -15.78 -7.14
C GLY A 327 3.76 -14.37 -7.62
N PHE A 328 2.92 -13.64 -6.90
CA PHE A 328 2.35 -12.34 -7.34
C PHE A 328 1.74 -12.43 -8.75
N ASN A 329 0.64 -13.17 -8.87
CA ASN A 329 -0.16 -13.32 -10.08
C ASN A 329 -1.64 -13.47 -9.71
N GLN A 330 -2.50 -13.83 -10.67
CA GLN A 330 -3.94 -14.06 -10.47
C GLN A 330 -4.29 -15.54 -10.75
N ILE A 331 -3.38 -16.46 -10.39
CA ILE A 331 -3.52 -17.90 -10.65
C ILE A 331 -4.47 -18.51 -9.62
N VAL A 332 -5.53 -19.15 -10.11
CA VAL A 332 -6.53 -19.87 -9.33
C VAL A 332 -6.21 -21.36 -9.43
N HIS A 333 -5.70 -21.96 -8.35
CA HIS A 333 -5.29 -23.37 -8.36
C HIS A 333 -5.46 -24.03 -6.99
N THR A 334 -5.14 -25.32 -6.89
CA THR A 334 -5.17 -26.08 -5.64
C THR A 334 -3.77 -26.39 -5.12
N THR A 335 -3.66 -26.65 -3.82
CA THR A 335 -2.42 -27.13 -3.16
C THR A 335 -1.83 -28.41 -3.77
N SER A 336 -2.58 -29.12 -4.62
CA SER A 336 -2.13 -30.26 -5.42
C SER A 336 -0.89 -30.00 -6.30
N ILE A 337 -0.54 -28.73 -6.54
CA ILE A 337 0.75 -28.37 -7.15
C ILE A 337 1.97 -28.91 -6.37
N LEU A 338 1.81 -29.11 -5.06
CA LEU A 338 2.85 -29.67 -4.19
C LEU A 338 3.05 -31.17 -4.47
N ASP A 339 1.97 -31.94 -4.68
CA ASP A 339 2.04 -33.34 -5.14
C ASP A 339 2.76 -33.43 -6.49
N ASP A 340 2.36 -32.58 -7.43
CA ASP A 340 2.87 -32.51 -8.81
C ASP A 340 4.38 -32.15 -8.88
N LEU A 341 4.95 -31.59 -7.81
CA LEU A 341 6.36 -31.18 -7.72
C LEU A 341 7.26 -32.17 -6.95
N THR A 342 6.71 -33.21 -6.31
CA THR A 342 7.50 -34.23 -5.58
C THR A 342 8.59 -34.91 -6.45
N ASN A 343 8.32 -35.12 -7.74
CA ASN A 343 9.29 -35.66 -8.70
C ASN A 343 10.44 -34.70 -9.07
N SER A 344 10.38 -33.43 -8.67
CA SER A 344 11.44 -32.43 -8.93
C SER A 344 12.56 -32.54 -7.89
N THR A 345 13.30 -33.66 -7.91
CA THR A 345 14.37 -34.02 -6.95
C THR A 345 15.61 -33.11 -6.94
N LYS A 346 15.53 -31.96 -7.62
CA LYS A 346 16.54 -30.90 -7.64
C LYS A 346 16.00 -29.53 -7.18
N LEU A 347 14.74 -29.45 -6.77
CA LEU A 347 14.10 -28.18 -6.43
C LEU A 347 14.78 -27.56 -5.20
N GLU A 348 15.29 -26.35 -5.35
CA GLU A 348 15.97 -25.54 -4.32
C GLU A 348 15.07 -24.35 -3.91
N TYR A 349 14.29 -23.81 -4.86
CA TYR A 349 13.34 -22.72 -4.61
C TYR A 349 11.92 -23.06 -5.14
N LEU A 350 10.91 -22.89 -4.28
CA LEU A 350 9.49 -22.95 -4.65
C LEU A 350 8.73 -21.71 -4.18
N GLY A 351 8.17 -20.95 -5.13
CA GLY A 351 7.33 -19.79 -4.87
C GLY A 351 5.99 -19.86 -5.61
N ILE A 352 4.89 -19.96 -4.84
CA ILE A 352 3.50 -19.94 -5.32
C ILE A 352 2.65 -18.85 -4.61
N TYR A 353 3.32 -18.01 -3.82
CA TYR A 353 2.78 -16.95 -2.99
C TYR A 353 1.97 -15.88 -3.77
N GLU A 354 1.12 -15.12 -3.09
CA GLU A 354 0.43 -13.94 -3.65
C GLU A 354 -0.37 -14.28 -4.92
N ASN A 355 -1.37 -15.15 -4.73
CA ASN A 355 -2.20 -15.75 -5.77
C ASN A 355 -3.60 -16.13 -5.21
N GLN A 356 -4.35 -16.97 -5.91
CA GLN A 356 -5.67 -17.47 -5.50
C GLN A 356 -5.66 -18.99 -5.30
N ILE A 357 -4.63 -19.52 -4.65
CA ILE A 357 -4.48 -20.96 -4.37
C ILE A 357 -5.31 -21.35 -3.15
N VAL A 358 -6.06 -22.46 -3.26
CA VAL A 358 -6.99 -22.99 -2.25
C VAL A 358 -6.73 -24.45 -1.90
N GLY A 359 -7.36 -24.93 -0.82
CA GLY A 359 -7.27 -26.32 -0.37
C GLY A 359 -6.31 -26.49 0.81
N LYS A 360 -6.09 -27.75 1.23
CA LYS A 360 -5.24 -28.09 2.38
C LYS A 360 -3.83 -28.48 1.93
N ILE A 361 -2.82 -28.15 2.73
CA ILE A 361 -1.45 -28.61 2.47
C ILE A 361 -1.41 -30.14 2.62
N PRO A 362 -1.00 -30.91 1.59
CA PRO A 362 -0.92 -32.37 1.67
C PRO A 362 0.36 -32.83 2.38
N ASP A 363 0.32 -34.00 3.02
CA ASP A 363 1.50 -34.64 3.65
C ASP A 363 2.66 -34.88 2.66
N SER A 364 2.37 -34.97 1.37
CA SER A 364 3.36 -35.06 0.28
C SER A 364 4.31 -33.86 0.21
N ILE A 365 4.02 -32.75 0.90
CA ILE A 365 4.96 -31.64 1.09
C ILE A 365 6.30 -32.14 1.67
N GLY A 366 6.29 -33.12 2.58
CA GLY A 366 7.49 -33.75 3.13
C GLY A 366 8.18 -34.75 2.19
N ASN A 367 7.67 -34.91 0.97
CA ASN A 367 8.27 -35.66 -0.13
C ASN A 367 8.70 -34.73 -1.29
N LEU A 368 8.69 -33.40 -1.10
CA LEU A 368 9.40 -32.47 -1.97
C LEU A 368 10.93 -32.70 -1.87
N SER A 369 11.67 -32.06 -2.77
CA SER A 369 13.14 -32.10 -2.82
C SER A 369 13.80 -31.94 -1.45
N SER A 370 14.68 -32.87 -1.09
CA SER A 370 15.54 -32.77 0.10
C SER A 370 16.57 -31.64 0.02
N SER A 371 16.70 -30.99 -1.14
CA SER A 371 17.53 -29.79 -1.35
C SER A 371 16.71 -28.49 -1.34
N LEU A 372 15.42 -28.52 -0.97
CA LEU A 372 14.59 -27.31 -0.96
C LEU A 372 15.05 -26.36 0.17
N GLU A 373 15.56 -25.19 -0.21
CA GLU A 373 16.04 -24.16 0.71
C GLU A 373 14.98 -23.09 0.98
N ASN A 374 14.16 -22.74 -0.01
CA ASN A 374 13.15 -21.69 0.12
C ASN A 374 11.76 -22.17 -0.29
N LEU A 375 10.79 -21.99 0.60
CA LEU A 375 9.37 -22.26 0.35
C LEU A 375 8.51 -21.04 0.68
N TYR A 376 7.92 -20.44 -0.35
CA TYR A 376 7.00 -19.30 -0.25
C TYR A 376 5.61 -19.69 -0.75
N ILE A 377 4.65 -19.83 0.17
CA ILE A 377 3.24 -20.13 -0.15
C ILE A 377 2.26 -19.06 0.39
N GLY A 378 2.78 -17.99 1.03
CA GLY A 378 1.98 -16.92 1.63
C GLY A 378 1.07 -16.14 0.68
N GLY A 379 0.18 -15.27 1.18
CA GLY A 379 -0.71 -14.45 0.34
C GLY A 379 -1.65 -15.29 -0.53
N ASN A 380 -2.37 -16.23 0.08
CA ASN A 380 -3.23 -17.18 -0.63
C ASN A 380 -4.50 -17.49 0.20
N ARG A 381 -5.24 -18.53 -0.18
CA ARG A 381 -6.47 -18.99 0.50
C ARG A 381 -6.36 -20.47 0.90
N ILE A 382 -5.17 -20.89 1.31
CA ILE A 382 -4.87 -22.24 1.78
C ILE A 382 -5.47 -22.42 3.18
N THR A 383 -6.12 -23.56 3.44
CA THR A 383 -6.89 -23.86 4.66
C THR A 383 -6.35 -25.11 5.36
N GLY A 384 -6.82 -25.39 6.59
CA GLY A 384 -6.37 -26.56 7.34
C GLY A 384 -5.03 -26.36 8.04
N HIS A 385 -4.57 -27.41 8.73
CA HIS A 385 -3.33 -27.37 9.48
C HIS A 385 -2.07 -27.48 8.63
N ILE A 386 -0.95 -27.03 9.18
CA ILE A 386 0.39 -27.29 8.67
C ILE A 386 0.73 -28.76 8.99
N PRO A 387 0.93 -29.64 8.00
CA PRO A 387 1.17 -31.06 8.27
C PRO A 387 2.57 -31.26 8.90
N PRO A 388 2.70 -32.11 9.95
CA PRO A 388 3.99 -32.44 10.58
C PRO A 388 5.08 -32.90 9.61
N MET A 389 4.69 -33.44 8.45
CA MET A 389 5.62 -33.88 7.40
C MET A 389 6.54 -32.76 6.87
N ILE A 390 6.21 -31.48 7.09
CA ILE A 390 7.07 -30.32 6.79
C ILE A 390 8.48 -30.47 7.38
N GLY A 391 8.61 -31.09 8.56
CA GLY A 391 9.90 -31.29 9.25
C GLY A 391 10.89 -32.21 8.54
N ARG A 392 10.50 -32.86 7.42
CA ARG A 392 11.40 -33.63 6.57
C ARG A 392 12.28 -32.78 5.66
N LEU A 393 11.89 -31.53 5.40
CA LEU A 393 12.57 -30.64 4.45
C LEU A 393 13.77 -29.94 5.10
N THR A 394 14.70 -30.72 5.68
CA THR A 394 15.72 -30.26 6.63
C THR A 394 16.72 -29.23 6.09
N ARG A 395 16.72 -28.96 4.78
CA ARG A 395 17.49 -27.89 4.11
C ARG A 395 16.78 -26.54 4.02
N LEU A 396 15.51 -26.43 4.44
CA LEU A 396 14.79 -25.16 4.42
C LEU A 396 15.52 -24.11 5.27
N THR A 397 16.02 -23.07 4.60
CA THR A 397 16.54 -21.84 5.20
C THR A 397 15.44 -20.79 5.34
N LEU A 398 14.37 -20.86 4.54
CA LEU A 398 13.22 -19.97 4.65
C LEU A 398 11.89 -20.70 4.43
N LEU A 399 10.97 -20.51 5.36
CA LEU A 399 9.58 -20.96 5.27
C LEU A 399 8.62 -19.79 5.49
N ASN A 400 7.89 -19.41 4.43
CA ASN A 400 6.82 -18.41 4.49
C ASN A 400 5.47 -19.04 4.12
N MET A 401 4.52 -18.94 5.05
CA MET A 401 3.11 -19.30 4.89
C MET A 401 2.18 -18.15 5.32
N THR A 402 2.63 -16.89 5.27
CA THR A 402 1.88 -15.76 5.82
C THR A 402 0.57 -15.50 5.06
N ASP A 403 -0.38 -14.79 5.65
CA ASP A 403 -1.58 -14.27 4.99
C ASP A 403 -2.35 -15.36 4.21
N ASN A 404 -2.85 -16.33 4.97
CA ASN A 404 -3.59 -17.50 4.51
C ASN A 404 -4.75 -17.80 5.49
N LEU A 405 -5.36 -18.97 5.37
CA LEU A 405 -6.47 -19.43 6.22
C LEU A 405 -6.10 -20.70 7.00
N LEU A 406 -4.81 -20.90 7.30
CA LEU A 406 -4.32 -22.08 8.02
C LEU A 406 -4.85 -22.12 9.46
N ASP A 407 -5.11 -23.31 9.97
CA ASP A 407 -5.75 -23.56 11.28
C ASP A 407 -5.02 -24.63 12.11
N GLY A 408 -5.49 -24.90 13.33
CA GLY A 408 -4.88 -25.87 14.24
C GLY A 408 -3.56 -25.40 14.87
N GLU A 409 -2.84 -26.34 15.49
CA GLU A 409 -1.59 -26.05 16.20
C GLU A 409 -0.37 -25.95 15.26
N ILE A 410 0.64 -25.20 15.68
CA ILE A 410 1.95 -25.16 14.98
C ILE A 410 2.70 -26.47 15.26
N PRO A 411 3.03 -27.30 14.25
CA PRO A 411 3.66 -28.60 14.47
C PRO A 411 5.10 -28.44 15.01
N LEU A 412 5.42 -29.20 16.06
CA LEU A 412 6.75 -29.18 16.68
C LEU A 412 7.86 -29.65 15.74
N GLU A 413 7.50 -30.39 14.69
CA GLU A 413 8.38 -30.91 13.64
C GLU A 413 9.09 -29.79 12.85
N ILE A 414 8.55 -28.56 12.85
CA ILE A 414 9.26 -27.38 12.32
C ILE A 414 10.60 -27.17 13.05
N SER A 415 10.70 -27.56 14.33
CA SER A 415 11.96 -27.51 15.09
C SER A 415 13.06 -28.45 14.59
N TYR A 416 12.75 -29.38 13.67
CA TYR A 416 13.74 -30.25 13.04
C TYR A 416 14.50 -29.56 11.87
N LEU A 417 13.99 -28.42 11.39
CA LEU A 417 14.58 -27.64 10.31
C LEU A 417 15.78 -26.82 10.83
N LYS A 418 16.94 -27.48 11.02
CA LYS A 418 18.09 -26.86 11.69
C LYS A 418 18.79 -25.75 10.91
N ASP A 419 18.67 -25.76 9.58
CA ASP A 419 19.20 -24.72 8.70
C ASP A 419 18.25 -23.50 8.59
N LEU A 420 17.08 -23.52 9.26
CA LEU A 420 16.02 -22.51 9.12
C LEU A 420 16.43 -21.15 9.71
N ASN A 421 16.50 -20.16 8.83
CA ASN A 421 16.91 -18.79 9.10
C ASN A 421 15.71 -17.84 9.24
N ALA A 422 14.63 -18.05 8.48
CA ALA A 422 13.40 -17.25 8.58
C ALA A 422 12.13 -18.11 8.58
N LEU A 423 11.25 -17.84 9.54
CA LEU A 423 9.93 -18.47 9.68
C LEU A 423 8.85 -17.40 9.78
N GLY A 424 7.97 -17.33 8.77
CA GLY A 424 6.83 -16.43 8.72
C GLY A 424 5.50 -17.18 8.60
N LEU A 425 4.66 -17.10 9.64
CA LEU A 425 3.33 -17.74 9.73
C LEU A 425 2.22 -16.72 10.04
N SER A 426 2.52 -15.41 10.04
CA SER A 426 1.58 -14.34 10.35
C SER A 426 0.31 -14.35 9.49
N GLY A 427 -0.79 -13.81 10.02
CA GLY A 427 -2.02 -13.61 9.25
C GLY A 427 -2.73 -14.92 8.93
N ASN A 428 -2.92 -15.77 9.93
CA ASN A 428 -3.58 -17.08 9.84
C ASN A 428 -4.54 -17.30 11.02
N ASN A 429 -5.12 -18.49 11.14
CA ASN A 429 -5.97 -18.91 12.27
C ASN A 429 -5.28 -19.95 13.17
N LEU A 430 -3.94 -20.00 13.18
CA LEU A 430 -3.16 -20.95 13.99
C LEU A 430 -3.41 -20.71 15.48
N SER A 431 -3.50 -21.79 16.26
CA SER A 431 -3.91 -21.78 17.66
C SER A 431 -3.03 -22.70 18.52
N GLY A 432 -3.39 -22.87 19.79
CA GLY A 432 -2.59 -23.63 20.75
C GLY A 432 -1.32 -22.88 21.19
N PRO A 433 -0.41 -23.56 21.91
CA PRO A 433 0.81 -22.95 22.44
C PRO A 433 1.92 -22.80 21.38
N ILE A 434 2.81 -21.83 21.58
CA ILE A 434 4.08 -21.79 20.84
C ILE A 434 4.91 -23.02 21.25
N PRO A 435 5.39 -23.87 20.32
CA PRO A 435 6.14 -25.07 20.68
C PRO A 435 7.47 -24.73 21.39
N THR A 436 7.69 -25.27 22.60
CA THR A 436 8.93 -25.03 23.37
C THR A 436 10.18 -25.48 22.61
N GLN A 437 10.03 -26.46 21.71
CA GLN A 437 11.07 -26.98 20.83
C GLN A 437 11.59 -25.95 19.83
N PHE A 438 10.90 -24.83 19.60
CA PHE A 438 11.39 -23.73 18.73
C PHE A 438 12.68 -23.11 19.28
N GLY A 439 12.95 -23.19 20.59
CA GLY A 439 14.26 -22.83 21.16
C GLY A 439 15.44 -23.62 20.59
N ASN A 440 15.20 -24.72 19.88
CA ASN A 440 16.22 -25.51 19.19
C ASN A 440 16.47 -25.05 17.72
N LEU A 441 15.89 -23.94 17.27
CA LEU A 441 16.10 -23.32 15.95
C LEU A 441 17.19 -22.25 16.02
N THR A 442 18.39 -22.62 16.47
CA THR A 442 19.47 -21.67 16.78
C THR A 442 20.03 -20.89 15.57
N ALA A 443 19.66 -21.25 14.33
CA ALA A 443 20.02 -20.53 13.11
C ALA A 443 19.03 -19.40 12.74
N LEU A 444 17.90 -19.30 13.45
CA LEU A 444 16.79 -18.40 13.11
C LEU A 444 17.15 -16.94 13.38
N THR A 445 17.03 -16.10 12.35
CA THR A 445 17.22 -14.63 12.40
C THR A 445 15.89 -13.88 12.40
N MET A 446 14.81 -14.49 11.88
CA MET A 446 13.47 -13.92 11.85
C MET A 446 12.42 -14.94 12.27
N LEU A 447 11.63 -14.59 13.28
CA LEU A 447 10.42 -15.31 13.69
C LEU A 447 9.24 -14.35 13.69
N ASP A 448 8.29 -14.58 12.79
CA ASP A 448 7.01 -13.87 12.76
C ASP A 448 5.86 -14.87 12.81
N ILE A 449 5.16 -14.89 13.95
CA ILE A 449 3.95 -15.68 14.19
C ILE A 449 2.79 -14.78 14.69
N SER A 450 2.85 -13.49 14.35
CA SER A 450 1.85 -12.49 14.70
C SER A 450 0.48 -12.75 14.07
N LYS A 451 -0.55 -11.97 14.43
CA LYS A 451 -1.90 -12.01 13.81
C LYS A 451 -2.46 -13.45 13.68
N ASN A 452 -2.49 -14.16 14.81
CA ASN A 452 -2.97 -15.54 14.90
C ASN A 452 -3.84 -15.69 16.17
N ARG A 453 -4.10 -16.92 16.60
CA ARG A 453 -4.90 -17.27 17.79
C ARG A 453 -4.08 -18.07 18.81
N LEU A 454 -2.76 -17.88 18.82
CA LEU A 454 -1.82 -18.62 19.69
C LEU A 454 -2.03 -18.21 21.14
N ALA A 455 -2.06 -19.18 22.06
CA ALA A 455 -2.50 -18.99 23.44
C ALA A 455 -1.56 -19.64 24.46
N GLY A 456 -1.62 -19.16 25.71
CA GLY A 456 -0.73 -19.63 26.78
C GLY A 456 0.56 -18.81 26.89
N SER A 457 1.50 -19.28 27.70
CA SER A 457 2.72 -18.53 28.04
C SER A 457 3.80 -18.58 26.96
N ILE A 458 4.47 -17.45 26.73
CA ILE A 458 5.69 -17.38 25.91
C ILE A 458 6.74 -18.37 26.46
N PRO A 459 7.22 -19.35 25.68
CA PRO A 459 8.24 -20.29 26.15
C PRO A 459 9.55 -19.59 26.49
N LYS A 460 10.10 -19.84 27.68
CA LYS A 460 11.42 -19.33 28.09
C LYS A 460 12.54 -19.84 27.16
N GLU A 461 12.33 -20.99 26.53
CA GLU A 461 13.22 -21.64 25.56
C GLU A 461 13.45 -20.80 24.30
N LEU A 462 12.55 -19.87 23.94
CA LEU A 462 12.79 -18.90 22.85
C LEU A 462 14.00 -18.00 23.14
N GLY A 463 14.40 -17.84 24.41
CA GLY A 463 15.64 -17.16 24.81
C GLY A 463 16.93 -17.87 24.39
N HIS A 464 16.85 -19.05 23.76
CA HIS A 464 18.01 -19.76 23.18
C HIS A 464 18.26 -19.42 21.69
N LEU A 465 17.42 -18.59 21.06
CA LEU A 465 17.54 -18.22 19.64
C LEU A 465 18.70 -17.23 19.38
N SER A 466 19.95 -17.68 19.55
CA SER A 466 21.14 -16.81 19.65
C SER A 466 21.44 -15.91 18.45
N HIS A 467 20.82 -16.14 17.29
CA HIS A 467 20.99 -15.33 16.07
C HIS A 467 19.75 -14.49 15.69
N ILE A 468 18.72 -14.45 16.53
CA ILE A 468 17.46 -13.75 16.22
C ILE A 468 17.66 -12.23 16.14
N LEU A 469 17.27 -11.64 15.01
CA LEU A 469 17.37 -10.21 14.73
C LEU A 469 16.00 -9.53 14.82
N SER A 470 14.94 -10.27 14.49
CA SER A 470 13.54 -9.85 14.50
C SER A 470 12.64 -10.93 15.14
N LEU A 471 11.80 -10.52 16.08
CA LEU A 471 10.83 -11.38 16.77
C LEU A 471 9.47 -10.66 16.87
N ASP A 472 8.46 -11.13 16.15
CA ASP A 472 7.08 -10.64 16.22
C ASP A 472 6.12 -11.75 16.68
N LEU A 473 5.52 -11.52 17.86
CA LEU A 473 4.48 -12.35 18.49
C LEU A 473 3.13 -11.60 18.61
N SER A 474 3.00 -10.42 18.00
CA SER A 474 1.89 -9.49 18.21
C SER A 474 0.53 -10.04 17.76
N CYS A 475 -0.57 -9.44 18.23
CA CYS A 475 -1.94 -9.81 17.82
C CYS A 475 -2.23 -11.32 17.96
N ASN A 476 -2.14 -11.82 19.19
CA ASN A 476 -2.37 -13.21 19.57
C ASN A 476 -3.09 -13.26 20.95
N ASN A 477 -3.28 -14.47 21.49
CA ASN A 477 -3.90 -14.72 22.80
C ASN A 477 -2.88 -15.15 23.87
N LEU A 478 -1.60 -14.78 23.72
CA LEU A 478 -0.52 -15.17 24.64
C LEU A 478 -0.69 -14.50 26.00
N ASN A 479 -0.35 -15.20 27.08
CA ASN A 479 -0.60 -14.77 28.46
C ASN A 479 0.58 -15.05 29.40
N GLY A 480 0.41 -14.75 30.69
CA GLY A 480 1.49 -14.86 31.68
C GLY A 480 2.58 -13.79 31.50
N SER A 481 3.70 -13.95 32.20
CA SER A 481 4.79 -12.96 32.21
C SER A 481 5.80 -13.17 31.09
N ILE A 482 6.39 -12.06 30.61
CA ILE A 482 7.50 -12.09 29.65
C ILE A 482 8.74 -12.71 30.32
N PRO A 483 9.31 -13.81 29.81
CA PRO A 483 10.49 -14.42 30.42
C PRO A 483 11.74 -13.54 30.30
N ASP A 484 12.54 -13.42 31.37
CA ASP A 484 13.83 -12.69 31.34
C ASP A 484 14.83 -13.26 30.31
N THR A 485 14.67 -14.52 29.93
CA THR A 485 15.45 -15.17 28.87
C THR A 485 15.23 -14.53 27.50
N ILE A 486 14.06 -13.94 27.21
CA ILE A 486 13.82 -13.17 25.98
C ILE A 486 14.78 -11.97 25.90
N PHE A 487 14.97 -11.25 27.00
CA PHE A 487 15.89 -10.11 27.03
C PHE A 487 17.37 -10.53 27.05
N SER A 488 17.67 -11.83 27.02
CA SER A 488 19.03 -12.34 26.81
C SER A 488 19.39 -12.51 25.32
N LEU A 489 18.44 -12.27 24.41
CA LEU A 489 18.60 -12.32 22.95
C LEU A 489 19.32 -11.05 22.43
N THR A 490 20.60 -10.87 22.81
CA THR A 490 21.40 -9.66 22.49
C THR A 490 21.71 -9.45 21.00
N SER A 491 21.38 -10.43 20.16
CA SER A 491 21.37 -10.36 18.70
C SER A 491 20.22 -9.52 18.13
N LEU A 492 19.12 -9.32 18.89
CA LEU A 492 17.96 -8.54 18.43
C LEU A 492 18.38 -7.11 18.05
N SER A 493 18.28 -6.81 16.75
CA SER A 493 18.75 -5.55 16.15
C SER A 493 17.73 -4.89 15.21
N SER A 494 16.58 -5.55 14.98
CA SER A 494 15.46 -4.99 14.24
C SER A 494 14.31 -4.71 15.21
N ILE A 495 13.51 -5.72 15.56
CA ILE A 495 12.32 -5.53 16.37
C ILE A 495 12.08 -6.65 17.38
N LEU A 496 11.52 -6.26 18.53
CA LEU A 496 10.86 -7.10 19.51
C LEU A 496 9.41 -6.62 19.64
N ASN A 497 8.47 -7.29 18.98
CA ASN A 497 7.04 -6.95 19.06
C ASN A 497 6.27 -8.06 19.78
N MET A 498 5.52 -7.68 20.81
CA MET A 498 4.66 -8.55 21.61
C MET A 498 3.31 -7.87 21.90
N SER A 499 2.93 -6.83 21.15
CA SER A 499 1.71 -6.06 21.42
C SER A 499 0.42 -6.83 21.15
N TYR A 500 -0.70 -6.31 21.64
CA TYR A 500 -2.04 -6.90 21.45
C TYR A 500 -2.10 -8.39 21.81
N ASN A 501 -1.66 -8.68 23.03
CA ASN A 501 -1.76 -9.98 23.68
C ASN A 501 -2.41 -9.80 25.08
N ALA A 502 -2.34 -10.83 25.93
CA ALA A 502 -2.81 -10.83 27.32
C ALA A 502 -1.63 -11.03 28.30
N LEU A 503 -0.44 -10.51 27.98
CA LEU A 503 0.76 -10.64 28.81
C LEU A 503 0.63 -9.80 30.09
N THR A 504 0.99 -10.38 31.24
CA THR A 504 0.75 -9.84 32.59
C THR A 504 2.03 -9.68 33.40
N GLY A 505 2.02 -8.80 34.39
CA GLY A 505 3.12 -8.62 35.33
C GLY A 505 4.17 -7.63 34.83
N VAL A 506 5.27 -7.54 35.58
CA VAL A 506 6.29 -6.49 35.38
C VAL A 506 7.19 -6.74 34.17
N ILE A 507 7.65 -5.67 33.53
CA ILE A 507 8.73 -5.73 32.54
C ILE A 507 10.06 -6.02 33.28
N PRO A 508 10.82 -7.08 32.93
CA PRO A 508 12.09 -7.38 33.59
C PRO A 508 13.19 -6.33 33.36
N GLU A 509 14.01 -6.06 34.39
CA GLU A 509 15.27 -5.28 34.29
C GLU A 509 16.34 -5.95 33.40
N GLY A 510 16.05 -7.14 32.84
CA GLY A 510 16.81 -7.71 31.72
C GLY A 510 16.72 -6.89 30.43
N ILE A 511 15.68 -6.07 30.23
CA ILE A 511 15.42 -5.34 28.98
C ILE A 511 16.62 -4.51 28.50
N GLY A 512 17.36 -3.88 29.42
CA GLY A 512 18.58 -3.13 29.11
C GLY A 512 19.80 -3.95 28.67
N ARG A 513 19.67 -5.27 28.44
CA ARG A 513 20.68 -6.10 27.74
C ARG A 513 20.55 -5.95 26.21
N LEU A 514 19.37 -5.55 25.70
CA LEU A 514 19.09 -5.40 24.27
C LEU A 514 19.69 -4.09 23.71
N GLY A 515 21.01 -3.94 23.79
CA GLY A 515 21.71 -2.72 23.37
C GLY A 515 21.52 -2.36 21.88
N ASN A 516 21.33 -3.37 21.03
CA ASN A 516 21.29 -3.24 19.57
C ASN A 516 19.88 -3.00 18.98
N ILE A 517 18.82 -3.14 19.78
CA ILE A 517 17.43 -3.13 19.30
C ILE A 517 17.02 -1.78 18.70
N VAL A 518 16.25 -1.80 17.61
CA VAL A 518 15.74 -0.57 16.95
C VAL A 518 14.28 -0.28 17.32
N ALA A 519 13.43 -1.30 17.42
CA ALA A 519 12.03 -1.15 17.84
C ALA A 519 11.66 -2.12 18.98
N ILE A 520 10.94 -1.61 19.98
CA ILE A 520 10.25 -2.42 21.00
C ILE A 520 8.78 -1.97 21.06
N ASP A 521 7.86 -2.91 20.87
CA ASP A 521 6.42 -2.68 21.07
C ASP A 521 5.83 -3.74 22.02
N LEU A 522 5.36 -3.27 23.18
CA LEU A 522 4.70 -4.05 24.22
C LEU A 522 3.26 -3.58 24.46
N SER A 523 2.72 -2.74 23.56
CA SER A 523 1.44 -2.06 23.74
C SER A 523 0.24 -3.02 23.83
N TYR A 524 -0.87 -2.53 24.40
CA TYR A 524 -2.14 -3.25 24.52
C TYR A 524 -1.98 -4.67 25.10
N ASN A 525 -1.29 -4.78 26.23
CA ASN A 525 -1.16 -6.00 27.02
C ASN A 525 -1.92 -5.84 28.36
N LEU A 526 -1.42 -6.43 29.44
CA LEU A 526 -1.86 -6.28 30.83
C LEU A 526 -0.63 -6.13 31.75
N LEU A 527 0.45 -5.52 31.25
CA LEU A 527 1.72 -5.35 31.96
C LEU A 527 1.59 -4.31 33.07
N ASP A 528 2.26 -4.54 34.20
CA ASP A 528 2.21 -3.69 35.38
C ASP A 528 3.61 -3.36 35.95
N GLY A 529 3.68 -2.95 37.22
CA GLY A 529 4.91 -2.46 37.83
C GLY A 529 5.33 -1.10 37.28
N SER A 530 6.63 -0.88 37.11
CA SER A 530 7.21 0.37 36.60
C SER A 530 8.16 0.14 35.43
N ILE A 531 8.31 1.13 34.55
CA ILE A 531 9.28 1.09 33.43
C ILE A 531 10.69 0.86 34.01
N PRO A 532 11.41 -0.22 33.64
CA PRO A 532 12.72 -0.55 34.19
C PRO A 532 13.77 0.53 33.95
N THR A 533 14.60 0.81 34.95
CA THR A 533 15.66 1.84 34.84
C THR A 533 16.73 1.44 33.82
N SER A 534 16.93 0.14 33.61
CA SER A 534 17.81 -0.39 32.57
C SER A 534 17.39 -0.07 31.13
N ILE A 535 16.16 0.39 30.88
CA ILE A 535 15.72 0.77 29.52
C ILE A 535 16.68 1.75 28.85
N GLY A 536 17.28 2.67 29.63
CA GLY A 536 18.31 3.63 29.21
C GLY A 536 19.66 3.03 28.79
N LYS A 537 19.75 1.70 28.62
CA LYS A 537 20.88 0.96 28.03
C LYS A 537 20.62 0.48 26.60
N CYS A 538 19.38 0.54 26.10
CA CYS A 538 19.00 0.15 24.73
C CYS A 538 19.41 1.23 23.71
N GLN A 539 20.72 1.44 23.54
CA GLN A 539 21.26 2.65 22.89
C GLN A 539 20.86 2.85 21.43
N SER A 540 20.59 1.77 20.69
CA SER A 540 20.18 1.81 19.27
C SER A 540 18.69 2.11 19.02
N ILE A 541 17.87 2.21 20.08
CA ILE A 541 16.41 2.23 19.94
C ILE A 541 15.90 3.52 19.27
N GLN A 542 14.96 3.35 18.34
CA GLN A 542 14.33 4.39 17.54
C GLN A 542 12.82 4.45 17.78
N SER A 543 12.17 3.32 18.07
CA SER A 543 10.75 3.26 18.44
C SER A 543 10.56 2.51 19.76
N LEU A 544 9.84 3.13 20.70
CA LEU A 544 9.45 2.50 21.96
C LEU A 544 7.96 2.73 22.24
N SER A 545 7.20 1.64 22.25
CA SER A 545 5.75 1.63 22.48
C SER A 545 5.42 0.72 23.66
N MET A 546 4.70 1.27 24.65
CA MET A 546 4.17 0.54 25.81
C MET A 546 2.72 0.94 26.13
N CYS A 547 2.03 1.63 25.21
CA CYS A 547 0.73 2.21 25.47
C CYS A 547 -0.38 1.18 25.72
N GLY A 548 -1.46 1.56 26.41
CA GLY A 548 -2.59 0.66 26.69
C GLY A 548 -2.24 -0.50 27.64
N ASN A 549 -1.54 -0.21 28.74
CA ASN A 549 -1.15 -1.17 29.77
C ASN A 549 -1.55 -0.67 31.18
N ALA A 550 -1.13 -1.38 32.23
CA ALA A 550 -1.30 -0.99 33.63
C ALA A 550 0.01 -0.49 34.26
N ILE A 551 1.00 -0.07 33.45
CA ILE A 551 2.33 0.36 33.91
C ILE A 551 2.19 1.64 34.72
N SER A 552 2.94 1.71 35.82
CA SER A 552 2.78 2.68 36.90
C SER A 552 4.13 3.25 37.36
N GLY A 553 4.12 4.12 38.37
CA GLY A 553 5.33 4.78 38.84
C GLY A 553 5.80 5.88 37.88
N VAL A 554 7.06 6.31 38.01
CA VAL A 554 7.60 7.47 37.27
C VAL A 554 8.22 7.06 35.93
N ILE A 555 8.18 7.96 34.95
CA ILE A 555 8.96 7.84 33.71
C ILE A 555 10.46 7.94 34.09
N PRO A 556 11.30 6.91 33.82
CA PRO A 556 12.67 6.90 34.31
C PRO A 556 13.54 7.94 33.58
N ARG A 557 14.25 8.77 34.37
CA ARG A 557 15.17 9.81 33.88
C ARG A 557 16.28 9.28 32.96
N GLU A 558 16.55 7.98 33.01
CA GLU A 558 17.50 7.23 32.17
C GLU A 558 17.07 7.17 30.69
N ILE A 559 15.79 7.44 30.35
CA ILE A 559 15.31 7.55 28.96
C ILE A 559 16.07 8.63 28.16
N LYS A 560 16.65 9.64 28.82
CA LYS A 560 17.53 10.66 28.19
C LYS A 560 18.76 10.07 27.48
N ASN A 561 19.11 8.82 27.78
CA ASN A 561 20.24 8.11 27.17
C ASN A 561 19.90 7.56 25.77
N LEU A 562 18.61 7.46 25.42
CA LEU A 562 18.10 6.87 24.19
C LEU A 562 18.22 7.86 23.01
N LYS A 563 19.45 8.25 22.67
CA LYS A 563 19.74 9.37 21.74
C LYS A 563 19.17 9.19 20.33
N GLY A 564 18.91 7.96 19.90
CA GLY A 564 18.32 7.62 18.59
C GLY A 564 16.78 7.58 18.58
N LEU A 565 16.12 7.75 19.73
CA LEU A 565 14.67 7.58 19.89
C LEU A 565 13.90 8.63 19.09
N GLN A 566 13.09 8.16 18.14
CA GLN A 566 12.26 8.96 17.23
C GLN A 566 10.77 8.90 17.61
N ILE A 567 10.30 7.77 18.15
CA ILE A 567 8.91 7.58 18.59
C ILE A 567 8.91 7.05 20.01
N LEU A 568 8.19 7.73 20.91
CA LEU A 568 7.90 7.25 22.27
C LEU A 568 6.40 7.33 22.54
N ASP A 569 5.74 6.19 22.73
CA ASP A 569 4.33 6.11 23.13
C ASP A 569 4.17 5.35 24.45
N LEU A 570 3.80 6.08 25.50
CA LEU A 570 3.51 5.58 26.83
C LEU A 570 2.05 5.89 27.24
N SER A 571 1.20 6.26 26.29
CA SER A 571 -0.18 6.68 26.58
C SER A 571 -1.04 5.57 27.18
N ASN A 572 -2.17 5.92 27.78
CA ASN A 572 -3.14 4.96 28.33
C ASN A 572 -2.48 3.98 29.33
N ASN A 573 -1.91 4.55 30.40
CA ASN A 573 -1.21 3.85 31.48
C ASN A 573 -1.52 4.55 32.83
N ARG A 574 -0.80 4.20 33.91
CA ARG A 574 -0.93 4.76 35.26
C ARG A 574 0.36 5.47 35.71
N LEU A 575 1.07 6.08 34.77
CA LEU A 575 2.35 6.76 35.05
C LEU A 575 2.09 8.04 35.86
N VAL A 576 2.88 8.24 36.91
CA VAL A 576 2.72 9.32 37.89
C VAL A 576 3.95 10.23 37.95
N GLY A 577 3.74 11.46 38.42
CA GLY A 577 4.81 12.43 38.64
C GLY A 577 5.16 13.26 37.40
N GLY A 578 6.33 13.90 37.43
CA GLY A 578 6.73 14.88 36.41
C GLY A 578 7.28 14.25 35.13
N ILE A 579 7.01 14.90 34.00
CA ILE A 579 7.65 14.62 32.71
C ILE A 579 9.16 14.92 32.85
N PRO A 580 10.07 13.96 32.63
CA PRO A 580 11.50 14.21 32.83
C PRO A 580 12.07 15.20 31.79
N GLU A 581 12.74 16.25 32.27
CA GLU A 581 13.51 17.22 31.44
C GLU A 581 14.50 16.56 30.46
N GLY A 582 14.90 15.31 30.73
CA GLY A 582 15.74 14.52 29.84
C GLY A 582 15.13 14.30 28.45
N LEU A 583 13.79 14.30 28.32
CA LEU A 583 13.08 14.18 27.04
C LEU A 583 13.32 15.38 26.13
N GLU A 584 13.50 16.59 26.68
CA GLU A 584 13.79 17.81 25.91
C GLU A 584 15.13 17.71 25.15
N LYS A 585 16.01 16.79 25.56
CA LYS A 585 17.39 16.65 25.07
C LYS A 585 17.50 15.63 23.93
N LEU A 586 16.46 14.84 23.68
CA LEU A 586 16.40 13.83 22.61
C LEU A 586 16.17 14.48 21.24
N GLN A 587 17.25 14.88 20.56
CA GLN A 587 17.18 15.60 19.28
C GLN A 587 16.61 14.77 18.11
N ALA A 588 16.57 13.43 18.24
CA ALA A 588 15.97 12.54 17.24
C ALA A 588 14.45 12.39 17.38
N LEU A 589 13.86 12.83 18.50
CA LEU A 589 12.46 12.55 18.86
C LEU A 589 11.51 13.33 17.95
N GLN A 590 10.69 12.61 17.18
CA GLN A 590 9.73 13.12 16.19
C GLN A 590 8.28 12.99 16.65
N LYS A 591 7.98 12.02 17.53
CA LYS A 591 6.66 11.83 18.13
C LYS A 591 6.79 11.41 19.60
N LEU A 592 6.07 12.11 20.47
CA LEU A 592 5.97 11.81 21.90
C LEU A 592 4.49 11.74 22.27
N ASN A 593 4.06 10.62 22.85
CA ASN A 593 2.69 10.46 23.33
C ASN A 593 2.69 9.94 24.78
N LEU A 594 2.14 10.76 25.68
CA LEU A 594 2.01 10.52 27.11
C LEU A 594 0.55 10.69 27.58
N SER A 595 -0.43 10.79 26.66
CA SER A 595 -1.83 11.04 27.02
C SER A 595 -2.45 9.93 27.86
N PHE A 596 -3.53 10.25 28.59
CA PHE A 596 -4.24 9.33 29.49
C PHE A 596 -3.30 8.61 30.49
N ASN A 597 -2.68 9.41 31.37
CA ASN A 597 -1.87 8.99 32.50
C ASN A 597 -2.16 9.91 33.72
N ASP A 598 -1.52 9.62 34.86
CA ASP A 598 -1.63 10.38 36.11
C ASP A 598 -0.45 11.38 36.31
N LEU A 599 0.10 11.93 35.22
CA LEU A 599 1.27 12.82 35.26
C LEU A 599 0.93 14.21 35.83
N LYS A 600 1.91 14.83 36.49
CA LYS A 600 1.74 16.00 37.36
C LYS A 600 2.90 16.99 37.24
N GLY A 601 2.61 18.28 37.26
CA GLY A 601 3.62 19.34 37.32
C GLY A 601 3.88 20.04 35.99
N LEU A 602 5.04 20.68 35.90
CA LEU A 602 5.41 21.51 34.75
C LEU A 602 5.75 20.65 33.51
N VAL A 603 5.17 21.00 32.37
CA VAL A 603 5.56 20.47 31.05
C VAL A 603 6.86 21.18 30.58
N PRO A 604 7.92 20.46 30.17
CA PRO A 604 9.14 21.06 29.62
C PRO A 604 8.86 21.88 28.36
N SER A 605 9.64 22.93 28.09
CA SER A 605 9.50 23.80 26.90
C SER A 605 10.66 23.67 25.90
N GLY A 606 11.63 22.79 26.17
CA GLY A 606 12.75 22.47 25.29
C GLY A 606 12.43 21.36 24.28
N GLY A 607 13.28 21.23 23.26
CA GLY A 607 13.24 20.10 22.30
C GLY A 607 11.88 19.88 21.64
N ILE A 608 11.40 18.63 21.69
CA ILE A 608 10.16 18.19 21.03
C ILE A 608 8.91 18.95 21.49
N PHE A 609 8.87 19.43 22.74
CA PHE A 609 7.73 20.15 23.31
C PHE A 609 7.45 21.52 22.66
N LYS A 610 8.35 21.99 21.78
CA LYS A 610 8.10 23.16 20.92
C LYS A 610 7.20 22.85 19.72
N ASN A 611 6.98 21.59 19.39
CA ASN A 611 6.10 21.15 18.31
C ASN A 611 4.84 20.50 18.90
N SER A 612 3.79 21.31 19.09
CA SER A 612 2.52 20.87 19.65
C SER A 612 1.78 19.81 18.81
N SER A 613 2.09 19.69 17.52
CA SER A 613 1.55 18.61 16.66
C SER A 613 2.28 17.28 16.82
N ALA A 614 3.45 17.27 17.47
CA ALA A 614 4.29 16.09 17.69
C ALA A 614 4.27 15.58 19.15
N VAL A 615 3.69 16.35 20.07
CA VAL A 615 3.58 16.01 21.50
C VAL A 615 2.12 15.89 21.90
N ASP A 616 1.73 14.70 22.36
CA ASP A 616 0.46 14.49 23.03
C ASP A 616 0.66 14.23 24.54
N ILE A 617 -0.12 14.95 25.35
CA ILE A 617 -0.15 14.92 26.82
C ILE A 617 -1.58 15.02 27.39
N HIS A 618 -2.64 14.99 26.56
CA HIS A 618 -4.00 15.22 27.05
C HIS A 618 -4.50 14.12 28.01
N GLY A 619 -5.51 14.41 28.83
CA GLY A 619 -6.00 13.51 29.87
C GLY A 619 -5.18 13.47 31.17
N ASN A 620 -3.97 14.06 31.20
CA ASN A 620 -3.19 14.24 32.43
C ASN A 620 -3.64 15.52 33.18
N ALA A 621 -4.54 15.37 34.17
CA ALA A 621 -5.27 16.51 34.77
C ALA A 621 -4.43 17.49 35.60
N GLU A 622 -3.20 17.15 35.99
CA GLU A 622 -2.33 17.96 36.86
C GLU A 622 -1.07 18.48 36.15
N LEU A 623 -1.00 18.39 34.81
CA LEU A 623 0.04 19.04 34.02
C LEU A 623 -0.29 20.53 33.75
N TYR A 624 0.74 21.37 33.70
CA TYR A 624 0.60 22.78 33.34
C TYR A 624 1.81 23.33 32.56
N ASN A 625 1.57 24.36 31.75
CA ASN A 625 2.59 25.08 30.97
C ASN A 625 2.99 26.39 31.68
N MET A 626 4.23 26.86 31.49
CA MET A 626 4.75 28.02 32.21
C MET A 626 4.19 29.39 31.75
N GLU A 627 3.60 29.46 30.56
CA GLU A 627 3.19 30.72 29.92
C GLU A 627 1.81 31.26 30.34
N SER A 628 1.10 30.56 31.24
CA SER A 628 -0.26 30.92 31.68
C SER A 628 -0.33 31.81 32.93
N THR A 629 0.72 32.55 33.28
CA THR A 629 0.70 33.55 34.37
C THR A 629 -0.04 34.85 34.00
N GLY A 630 -1.26 34.72 33.48
CA GLY A 630 -2.17 35.81 33.15
C GLY A 630 -3.16 36.09 34.28
N PHE A 631 -2.85 37.06 35.14
CA PHE A 631 -3.73 37.47 36.25
C PHE A 631 -5.10 37.97 35.75
N ARG A 632 -6.19 37.33 36.18
CA ARG A 632 -7.50 37.98 36.35
C ARG A 632 -8.35 37.30 37.42
N SER A 633 -8.66 38.06 38.47
CA SER A 633 -9.54 37.65 39.57
C SER A 633 -11.01 37.89 39.19
N TYR A 634 -11.87 36.93 39.50
CA TYR A 634 -13.30 37.15 39.76
C TYR A 634 -13.74 36.27 40.93
N SER A 635 -14.71 36.72 41.74
CA SER A 635 -14.87 36.26 43.11
C SER A 635 -16.30 35.93 43.54
N LYS A 636 -16.45 34.88 44.36
CA LYS A 636 -17.66 34.50 45.15
C LYS A 636 -18.82 33.96 44.29
N HIS A 637 -19.53 32.90 44.68
CA HIS A 637 -20.06 32.63 46.02
C HIS A 637 -20.04 31.15 46.50
N HIS A 638 -20.20 31.03 47.81
CA HIS A 638 -20.62 29.91 48.68
C HIS A 638 -21.61 28.85 48.10
N ARG A 639 -21.80 27.64 48.67
CA ARG A 639 -21.62 27.20 50.10
C ARG A 639 -21.40 25.66 50.24
N LYS A 640 -21.00 25.21 51.44
CA LYS A 640 -20.94 23.78 51.90
C LYS A 640 -22.35 23.32 52.40
N LEU A 641 -22.69 22.06 52.76
CA LEU A 641 -21.95 21.03 53.54
C LEU A 641 -22.67 19.63 53.59
N VAL A 642 -21.96 18.53 53.22
CA VAL A 642 -21.80 17.15 53.82
C VAL A 642 -22.97 16.31 54.42
N VAL A 643 -22.80 14.96 54.43
CA VAL A 643 -23.54 13.82 55.06
C VAL A 643 -24.93 13.44 54.47
N VAL A 644 -25.39 12.17 54.38
CA VAL A 644 -25.00 10.84 54.98
C VAL A 644 -24.86 9.72 53.90
N LEU A 645 -24.26 8.58 54.29
CA LEU A 645 -24.06 7.34 53.52
C LEU A 645 -25.32 6.58 53.04
N ALA A 646 -25.06 5.67 52.08
CA ALA A 646 -25.62 4.31 51.90
C ALA A 646 -26.56 4.09 50.70
N VAL A 647 -26.36 2.91 50.06
CA VAL A 647 -26.93 2.45 48.78
C VAL A 647 -26.46 3.32 47.58
N PRO A 648 -25.80 2.77 46.53
CA PRO A 648 -25.69 1.36 46.15
C PRO A 648 -24.25 0.83 45.99
N ILE A 649 -23.91 -0.24 46.73
CA ILE A 649 -22.72 -1.07 46.44
C ILE A 649 -23.06 -2.26 45.51
N ALA A 650 -24.36 -2.48 45.22
CA ALA A 650 -24.84 -3.63 44.45
C ALA A 650 -25.01 -3.40 42.93
N SER A 651 -25.17 -2.16 42.46
CA SER A 651 -25.38 -1.86 41.03
C SER A 651 -24.09 -1.61 40.24
N THR A 652 -23.03 -1.17 40.91
CA THR A 652 -21.73 -0.90 40.29
C THR A 652 -21.00 -2.18 39.89
N VAL A 653 -21.13 -3.26 40.67
CA VAL A 653 -20.45 -4.54 40.42
C VAL A 653 -20.96 -5.21 39.14
N THR A 654 -22.28 -5.23 38.91
CA THR A 654 -22.88 -5.77 37.68
C THR A 654 -22.52 -4.93 36.45
N LEU A 655 -22.51 -3.60 36.56
CA LEU A 655 -22.09 -2.72 35.47
C LEU A 655 -20.60 -2.93 35.10
N LEU A 656 -19.72 -3.08 36.09
CA LEU A 656 -18.30 -3.34 35.88
C LEU A 656 -18.03 -4.71 35.23
N ILE A 657 -18.81 -5.74 35.56
CA ILE A 657 -18.72 -7.05 34.89
C ILE A 657 -19.14 -6.92 33.41
N PHE A 658 -20.22 -6.18 33.13
CA PHE A 658 -20.71 -5.99 31.74
C PHE A 658 -19.72 -5.16 30.89
N VAL A 659 -19.18 -4.08 31.44
CA VAL A 659 -18.12 -3.27 30.78
C VAL A 659 -16.84 -4.09 30.58
N GLY A 660 -16.48 -4.97 31.53
CA GLY A 660 -15.34 -5.88 31.40
C GLY A 660 -15.47 -6.84 30.21
N VAL A 661 -16.65 -7.42 30.00
CA VAL A 661 -16.93 -8.27 28.83
C VAL A 661 -16.91 -7.46 27.54
N MET A 662 -17.53 -6.26 27.52
CA MET A 662 -17.48 -5.36 26.36
C MET A 662 -16.05 -4.95 25.96
N PHE A 663 -15.17 -4.71 26.92
CA PHE A 663 -13.76 -4.37 26.68
C PHE A 663 -12.96 -5.56 26.12
N MET A 664 -13.22 -6.78 26.59
CA MET A 664 -12.66 -8.01 26.01
C MET A 664 -13.06 -8.16 24.53
N LEU A 665 -14.30 -7.79 24.19
CA LEU A 665 -14.80 -7.75 22.82
C LEU A 665 -14.34 -6.53 21.99
N TRP A 666 -13.40 -5.69 22.49
CA TRP A 666 -12.70 -4.67 21.69
C TRP A 666 -11.32 -5.15 21.17
N LYS A 667 -10.61 -6.04 21.88
CA LYS A 667 -9.14 -6.06 21.78
C LYS A 667 -8.51 -6.62 20.48
N SER A 668 -9.20 -7.41 19.65
CA SER A 668 -8.58 -8.22 18.58
C SER A 668 -8.68 -7.77 17.10
N LYS A 669 -8.91 -6.48 16.78
CA LYS A 669 -8.80 -5.97 15.37
C LYS A 669 -8.02 -4.64 15.22
N CYS A 670 -7.01 -4.42 16.05
CA CYS A 670 -5.98 -3.40 15.77
C CYS A 670 -4.58 -3.94 16.07
N LEU A 671 -3.90 -4.61 15.13
CA LEU A 671 -2.54 -4.23 14.69
C LEU A 671 -2.05 -5.13 13.55
N GLN A 672 -1.52 -4.52 12.50
CA GLN A 672 -0.08 -4.23 12.42
C GLN A 672 0.05 -2.88 11.72
N ILE A 673 1.20 -2.23 11.87
CA ILE A 673 2.10 -1.89 10.77
C ILE A 673 3.37 -1.36 11.42
N ASP A 674 4.50 -1.97 11.10
CA ASP A 674 5.80 -1.57 11.64
C ASP A 674 6.63 -0.76 10.64
N VAL A 675 7.60 0.00 11.15
CA VAL A 675 8.10 1.19 10.46
C VAL A 675 9.57 1.06 10.05
N THR A 676 9.80 0.82 8.75
CA THR A 676 11.02 1.27 8.07
C THR A 676 10.73 1.77 6.66
N LYS A 677 10.84 3.09 6.46
CA LYS A 677 10.87 3.78 5.15
C LYS A 677 9.74 3.43 4.16
N VAL A 678 8.49 3.42 4.60
CA VAL A 678 7.34 3.43 3.69
C VAL A 678 7.09 4.87 3.22
N GLY A 679 7.70 5.24 2.09
CA GLY A 679 7.10 6.27 1.24
C GLY A 679 5.83 5.68 0.62
N THR A 680 4.71 6.42 0.67
CA THR A 680 3.37 5.92 0.36
C THR A 680 3.12 5.69 -1.13
N VAL A 681 3.77 4.68 -1.70
CA VAL A 681 3.28 4.00 -2.90
C VAL A 681 2.10 3.11 -2.49
N ILE A 682 0.98 3.79 -2.20
CA ILE A 682 -0.36 3.19 -2.22
C ILE A 682 -0.59 2.68 -3.65
N ASP A 683 -1.27 1.54 -3.79
CA ASP A 683 -1.27 0.80 -5.06
C ASP A 683 -2.04 1.51 -6.18
N ASP A 684 -1.30 2.34 -6.90
CA ASP A 684 -1.62 2.97 -8.18
C ASP A 684 -2.05 1.94 -9.26
N SER A 685 -1.77 0.63 -9.08
CA SER A 685 -2.34 -0.44 -9.92
C SER A 685 -3.84 -0.65 -9.68
N ILE A 686 -4.36 -0.44 -8.47
CA ILE A 686 -5.81 -0.47 -8.18
C ILE A 686 -6.51 0.66 -8.94
N LEU A 687 -5.99 1.89 -8.83
CA LEU A 687 -6.55 3.06 -9.53
C LEU A 687 -6.45 2.93 -11.06
N LYS A 688 -5.36 2.36 -11.58
CA LYS A 688 -5.17 2.15 -13.03
C LYS A 688 -5.97 0.96 -13.59
N ARG A 689 -6.68 0.19 -12.76
CA ARG A 689 -7.53 -0.96 -13.15
C ARG A 689 -8.91 -0.56 -13.71
N LYS A 690 -8.96 0.47 -14.56
CA LYS A 690 -10.16 1.00 -15.28
C LYS A 690 -11.39 1.27 -14.37
N LEU A 691 -11.60 2.51 -13.91
CA LEU A 691 -12.96 2.89 -13.46
C LEU A 691 -13.35 4.37 -13.58
N TYR A 692 -12.45 5.32 -13.35
CA TYR A 692 -12.71 6.77 -13.53
C TYR A 692 -11.51 7.49 -14.17
N PRO A 693 -11.72 8.66 -14.82
CA PRO A 693 -10.62 9.58 -15.10
C PRO A 693 -9.97 10.03 -13.79
N LEU A 694 -8.66 10.27 -13.80
CA LEU A 694 -7.95 10.93 -12.70
C LEU A 694 -7.90 12.43 -12.97
N VAL A 695 -8.16 13.24 -11.94
CA VAL A 695 -7.99 14.70 -11.97
C VAL A 695 -6.76 15.09 -11.16
N SER A 696 -6.00 16.07 -11.65
CA SER A 696 -4.78 16.54 -10.99
C SER A 696 -5.07 17.43 -9.78
N TYR A 697 -4.07 17.61 -8.92
CA TYR A 697 -4.13 18.60 -7.84
C TYR A 697 -4.31 20.03 -8.38
N GLU A 698 -3.62 20.37 -9.47
CA GLU A 698 -3.65 21.70 -10.10
C GLU A 698 -5.05 22.07 -10.64
N GLU A 699 -5.73 21.13 -11.31
CA GLU A 699 -7.11 21.31 -11.77
C GLU A 699 -8.08 21.53 -10.60
N LEU A 700 -7.96 20.78 -9.50
CA LEU A 700 -8.80 20.95 -8.31
C LEU A 700 -8.49 22.23 -7.54
N PHE A 701 -7.21 22.61 -7.46
CA PHE A 701 -6.76 23.85 -6.84
C PHE A 701 -7.35 25.06 -7.57
N HIS A 702 -7.28 25.09 -8.90
CA HIS A 702 -7.92 26.15 -9.67
C HIS A 702 -9.45 26.12 -9.59
N ALA A 703 -10.09 24.95 -9.72
CA ALA A 703 -11.55 24.83 -9.73
C ALA A 703 -12.22 25.17 -8.38
N THR A 704 -11.47 25.20 -7.27
CA THR A 704 -11.95 25.58 -5.92
C THR A 704 -11.50 26.98 -5.48
N GLU A 705 -10.90 27.77 -6.38
CA GLU A 705 -10.25 29.07 -6.09
C GLU A 705 -9.19 28.98 -4.97
N ASN A 706 -8.29 28.00 -5.11
CA ASN A 706 -7.22 27.67 -4.16
C ASN A 706 -7.75 27.08 -2.83
N PHE A 707 -8.77 26.21 -2.89
CA PHE A 707 -9.49 25.68 -1.73
C PHE A 707 -10.04 26.79 -0.79
N ASN A 708 -10.67 27.80 -1.38
CA ASN A 708 -11.14 28.99 -0.69
C ASN A 708 -12.17 28.67 0.41
N GLU A 709 -12.09 29.34 1.56
CA GLU A 709 -13.11 29.22 2.62
C GLU A 709 -14.51 29.61 2.15
N ARG A 710 -14.62 30.52 1.16
CA ARG A 710 -15.92 30.89 0.53
C ARG A 710 -16.55 29.75 -0.27
N ASN A 711 -15.74 28.77 -0.68
CA ASN A 711 -16.17 27.58 -1.39
C ASN A 711 -16.31 26.37 -0.46
N LEU A 712 -16.02 26.50 0.85
CA LEU A 712 -16.20 25.43 1.82
C LEU A 712 -17.70 25.15 2.03
N VAL A 713 -18.11 23.91 1.78
CA VAL A 713 -19.48 23.41 1.95
C VAL A 713 -19.68 22.81 3.34
N GLY A 714 -18.63 22.19 3.91
CA GLY A 714 -18.66 21.62 5.24
C GLY A 714 -17.37 20.89 5.63
N ILE A 715 -17.22 20.60 6.92
CA ILE A 715 -16.08 19.84 7.48
C ILE A 715 -16.63 18.62 8.22
N GLY A 716 -16.25 17.43 7.77
CA GLY A 716 -16.52 16.17 8.46
C GLY A 716 -15.31 15.67 9.25
N SER A 717 -15.48 14.55 9.95
CA SER A 717 -14.45 13.98 10.84
C SER A 717 -13.07 13.84 10.18
N PHE A 718 -13.03 13.38 8.92
CA PHE A 718 -11.80 13.04 8.20
C PHE A 718 -11.55 13.88 6.92
N SER A 719 -12.40 14.86 6.62
CA SER A 719 -12.38 15.55 5.31
C SER A 719 -13.09 16.90 5.31
N SER A 720 -12.64 17.82 4.47
CA SER A 720 -13.34 19.07 4.14
C SER A 720 -13.93 18.99 2.73
N VAL A 721 -15.17 19.46 2.54
CA VAL A 721 -15.86 19.44 1.24
C VAL A 721 -15.91 20.85 0.66
N TYR A 722 -15.41 21.03 -0.56
CA TYR A 722 -15.42 22.30 -1.29
C TYR A 722 -16.33 22.23 -2.52
N LYS A 723 -16.98 23.34 -2.85
CA LYS A 723 -17.65 23.54 -4.12
C LYS A 723 -16.61 23.88 -5.19
N ALA A 724 -16.71 23.25 -6.34
CA ALA A 724 -15.83 23.50 -7.48
C ALA A 724 -16.63 23.80 -8.75
N VAL A 725 -16.06 24.61 -9.65
CA VAL A 725 -16.65 24.96 -10.94
C VAL A 725 -15.62 24.78 -12.04
N LEU A 726 -15.89 23.87 -13.00
CA LEU A 726 -15.10 23.72 -14.23
C LEU A 726 -15.83 24.40 -15.39
N HIS A 727 -15.14 25.29 -16.10
CA HIS A 727 -15.44 25.75 -17.47
C HIS A 727 -16.94 25.81 -17.85
N GLU A 728 -17.72 26.67 -17.18
CA GLU A 728 -19.16 26.92 -17.43
C GLU A 728 -20.07 25.67 -17.37
N THR A 729 -19.64 24.60 -16.69
CA THR A 729 -20.46 23.40 -16.41
C THR A 729 -21.05 23.43 -14.99
N SER A 730 -21.98 22.51 -14.71
CA SER A 730 -22.59 22.33 -13.40
C SER A 730 -21.54 22.18 -12.29
N PRO A 731 -21.80 22.71 -11.06
CA PRO A 731 -20.85 22.61 -9.97
C PRO A 731 -20.59 21.15 -9.54
N PHE A 732 -19.41 20.94 -8.95
CA PHE A 732 -18.98 19.67 -8.35
C PHE A 732 -18.70 19.85 -6.85
N ALA A 733 -18.74 18.75 -6.09
CA ALA A 733 -18.33 18.71 -4.69
C ALA A 733 -17.00 17.95 -4.56
N VAL A 734 -15.98 18.58 -3.99
CA VAL A 734 -14.61 18.06 -3.84
C VAL A 734 -14.34 17.80 -2.37
N LYS A 735 -14.42 16.52 -1.96
CA LYS A 735 -14.11 16.04 -0.59
C LYS A 735 -12.61 15.81 -0.47
N VAL A 736 -11.89 16.74 0.13
CA VAL A 736 -10.45 16.69 0.40
C VAL A 736 -10.21 15.98 1.73
N LEU A 737 -9.30 15.01 1.76
CA LEU A 737 -9.04 14.17 2.93
C LEU A 737 -7.93 14.74 3.81
N ASP A 738 -8.17 14.80 5.12
CA ASP A 738 -7.18 15.19 6.12
C ASP A 738 -6.35 13.96 6.52
N LEU A 739 -5.28 13.69 5.76
CA LEU A 739 -4.44 12.51 5.92
C LEU A 739 -3.67 12.46 7.26
N ASN A 740 -3.67 13.54 8.04
CA ASN A 740 -3.09 13.57 9.38
C ASN A 740 -3.97 12.83 10.41
N LYS A 741 -5.25 12.62 10.11
CA LYS A 741 -6.20 11.96 11.02
C LYS A 741 -6.21 10.45 10.87
N ILE A 742 -6.05 9.76 12.00
CA ILE A 742 -6.11 8.30 12.08
C ILE A 742 -7.44 7.79 11.52
N GLY A 743 -7.36 7.02 10.43
CA GLY A 743 -8.52 6.44 9.75
C GLY A 743 -8.96 7.16 8.47
N ALA A 744 -8.47 8.38 8.17
CA ALA A 744 -8.85 9.11 6.94
C ALA A 744 -8.53 8.32 5.66
N THR A 745 -7.35 7.68 5.60
CA THR A 745 -6.94 6.79 4.50
C THR A 745 -7.91 5.62 4.32
N ASN A 746 -8.41 5.03 5.41
CA ASN A 746 -9.33 3.89 5.37
C ASN A 746 -10.73 4.32 4.93
N SER A 747 -11.17 5.51 5.35
CA SER A 747 -12.41 6.16 4.87
C SER A 747 -12.38 6.33 3.35
N TRP A 748 -11.28 6.90 2.83
CA TRP A 748 -11.07 7.10 1.40
C TRP A 748 -11.02 5.78 0.60
N VAL A 749 -10.36 4.74 1.12
CA VAL A 749 -10.33 3.42 0.45
C VAL A 749 -11.72 2.79 0.39
N ALA A 750 -12.48 2.77 1.49
CA ALA A 750 -13.82 2.18 1.54
C ALA A 750 -14.80 2.90 0.59
N GLU A 751 -14.75 4.23 0.57
CA GLU A 751 -15.59 5.06 -0.30
C GLU A 751 -15.23 4.89 -1.79
N CYS A 752 -13.94 4.79 -2.13
CA CYS A 752 -13.47 4.40 -3.47
C CYS A 752 -13.95 3.00 -3.88
N GLU A 753 -13.79 1.99 -3.02
CA GLU A 753 -14.13 0.60 -3.31
C GLU A 753 -15.64 0.42 -3.55
N ILE A 754 -16.46 1.05 -2.70
CA ILE A 754 -17.91 0.89 -2.78
C ILE A 754 -18.51 1.72 -3.92
N LEU A 755 -18.19 3.01 -4.03
CA LEU A 755 -18.76 3.87 -5.09
C LEU A 755 -18.24 3.56 -6.50
N SER A 756 -17.13 2.82 -6.62
CA SER A 756 -16.69 2.28 -7.91
C SER A 756 -17.43 1.00 -8.32
N THR A 757 -18.08 0.30 -7.39
CA THR A 757 -18.74 -0.99 -7.64
C THR A 757 -20.26 -0.92 -7.64
N ILE A 758 -20.89 0.00 -6.90
CA ILE A 758 -22.35 0.18 -6.82
C ILE A 758 -22.85 1.38 -7.63
N ARG A 759 -24.07 1.29 -8.21
CA ARG A 759 -24.71 2.39 -8.98
C ARG A 759 -26.23 2.34 -8.86
N HIS A 760 -26.82 3.35 -8.22
CA HIS A 760 -28.26 3.55 -8.09
C HIS A 760 -28.59 5.06 -8.13
N ARG A 761 -29.81 5.44 -8.53
CA ARG A 761 -30.19 6.86 -8.73
C ARG A 761 -30.18 7.67 -7.43
N ASN A 762 -30.61 7.04 -6.33
CA ASN A 762 -30.69 7.60 -4.98
C ASN A 762 -29.37 7.44 -4.20
N LEU A 763 -28.23 7.42 -4.89
CA LEU A 763 -26.89 7.43 -4.31
C LEU A 763 -26.08 8.58 -4.90
N VAL A 764 -25.17 9.16 -4.12
CA VAL A 764 -24.23 10.19 -4.59
C VAL A 764 -23.26 9.57 -5.61
N LYS A 765 -23.17 10.18 -6.80
CA LYS A 765 -22.31 9.71 -7.89
C LYS A 765 -20.88 10.24 -7.73
N LEU A 766 -19.92 9.33 -7.55
CA LEU A 766 -18.49 9.62 -7.76
C LEU A 766 -18.24 9.88 -9.26
N VAL A 767 -17.58 10.99 -9.57
CA VAL A 767 -17.29 11.48 -10.94
C VAL A 767 -15.83 11.26 -11.30
N THR A 768 -14.92 11.61 -10.39
CA THR A 768 -13.46 11.46 -10.51
C THR A 768 -12.83 11.52 -9.12
N LEU A 769 -11.52 11.31 -9.03
CA LEU A 769 -10.74 11.38 -7.80
C LEU A 769 -9.33 11.89 -8.08
N CYS A 770 -8.71 12.46 -7.06
CA CYS A 770 -7.30 12.85 -7.06
C CYS A 770 -6.53 12.00 -6.05
N SER A 771 -5.34 11.54 -6.46
CA SER A 771 -4.34 10.91 -5.60
C SER A 771 -2.98 11.35 -6.13
N SER A 772 -2.41 12.39 -5.52
CA SER A 772 -1.29 13.19 -6.05
C SER A 772 -0.38 13.63 -4.91
N ILE A 773 0.69 14.36 -5.24
CA ILE A 773 1.29 15.32 -4.33
C ILE A 773 0.71 16.73 -4.57
N ASP A 774 0.79 17.59 -3.55
CA ASP A 774 0.49 19.02 -3.66
C ASP A 774 1.73 19.85 -4.08
N PHE A 775 1.58 21.18 -4.21
CA PHE A 775 2.68 22.09 -4.56
C PHE A 775 3.78 22.21 -3.48
N THR A 776 3.58 21.68 -2.28
CA THR A 776 4.59 21.62 -1.21
C THR A 776 5.28 20.26 -1.11
N GLY A 777 4.85 19.27 -1.92
CA GLY A 777 5.38 17.91 -1.94
C GLY A 777 4.73 16.96 -0.92
N ASN A 778 3.66 17.38 -0.24
CA ASN A 778 2.90 16.52 0.66
C ASN A 778 1.91 15.66 -0.13
N GLU A 779 1.51 14.51 0.44
CA GLU A 779 0.49 13.64 -0.18
C GLU A 779 -0.89 14.30 -0.13
N PHE A 780 -1.61 14.29 -1.25
CA PHE A 780 -2.94 14.87 -1.40
C PHE A 780 -3.92 13.86 -1.98
N ARG A 781 -5.11 13.73 -1.34
CA ARG A 781 -6.21 12.93 -1.87
C ARG A 781 -7.54 13.67 -1.79
N ALA A 782 -8.32 13.54 -2.85
CA ALA A 782 -9.68 14.07 -2.91
C ALA A 782 -10.62 13.16 -3.72
N LEU A 783 -11.91 13.25 -3.42
CA LEU A 783 -13.00 12.57 -4.13
C LEU A 783 -13.95 13.63 -4.71
N VAL A 784 -14.37 13.46 -5.96
CA VAL A 784 -15.15 14.46 -6.69
C VAL A 784 -16.52 13.90 -7.07
N TYR A 785 -17.57 14.58 -6.65
CA TYR A 785 -18.96 14.18 -6.82
C TYR A 785 -19.77 15.21 -7.60
N GLU A 786 -20.94 14.81 -8.09
CA GLU A 786 -21.98 15.77 -8.52
C GLU A 786 -22.44 16.64 -7.33
N PHE A 787 -22.57 17.95 -7.52
CA PHE A 787 -22.95 18.88 -6.44
C PHE A 787 -24.47 18.86 -6.19
N MET A 788 -24.86 18.68 -4.93
CA MET A 788 -26.26 18.60 -4.52
C MET A 788 -26.77 20.00 -4.14
N THR A 789 -27.49 20.64 -5.07
CA THR A 789 -27.92 22.05 -4.94
C THR A 789 -28.79 22.28 -3.70
N ASN A 790 -29.65 21.32 -3.38
CA ASN A 790 -30.57 21.41 -2.24
C ASN A 790 -29.94 20.92 -0.92
N GLY A 791 -28.65 20.61 -0.88
CA GLY A 791 -27.86 20.50 0.36
C GLY A 791 -28.09 19.19 1.12
N SER A 792 -27.88 19.18 2.43
CA SER A 792 -28.16 18.02 3.27
C SER A 792 -29.60 18.04 3.79
N LEU A 793 -30.15 16.87 4.09
CA LEU A 793 -31.47 16.75 4.74
C LEU A 793 -31.47 17.38 6.15
N GLU A 794 -30.32 17.44 6.83
CA GLU A 794 -30.16 18.11 8.12
C GLU A 794 -30.44 19.62 8.03
N ASP A 795 -30.04 20.27 6.92
CA ASP A 795 -30.26 21.70 6.67
C ASP A 795 -31.76 22.05 6.60
N TRP A 796 -32.59 21.11 6.14
CA TRP A 796 -34.05 21.27 6.00
C TRP A 796 -34.84 20.90 7.27
N ILE A 797 -34.30 20.01 8.12
CA ILE A 797 -34.94 19.65 9.39
C ILE A 797 -34.60 20.67 10.49
N HIS A 798 -33.32 21.07 10.59
CA HIS A 798 -32.79 21.87 11.71
C HIS A 798 -32.00 23.11 11.28
N GLY A 799 -31.35 23.09 10.12
CA GLY A 799 -30.42 24.13 9.68
C GLY A 799 -31.05 25.35 8.99
N PRO A 800 -30.25 26.14 8.24
CA PRO A 800 -30.71 27.41 7.64
C PRO A 800 -31.93 27.25 6.72
N ARG A 801 -31.99 26.14 5.97
CA ARG A 801 -33.04 25.86 4.97
C ARG A 801 -34.38 25.46 5.57
N ARG A 802 -34.48 25.40 6.91
CA ARG A 802 -35.75 25.45 7.63
C ARG A 802 -36.44 26.83 7.49
N HIS A 803 -35.71 27.89 7.15
CA HIS A 803 -36.16 29.29 7.24
C HIS A 803 -35.69 30.24 6.09
N GLU A 804 -34.88 29.80 5.14
CA GLU A 804 -34.41 30.64 4.02
C GLU A 804 -35.49 30.84 2.92
N ASP A 805 -35.85 32.11 2.68
CA ASP A 805 -36.59 32.69 1.53
C ASP A 805 -37.91 32.03 1.05
N SER A 806 -38.44 31.04 1.76
CA SER A 806 -39.84 30.63 1.64
C SER A 806 -40.39 30.09 2.96
N GLU A 807 -41.70 30.25 3.19
CA GLU A 807 -42.41 29.66 4.33
C GLU A 807 -42.57 28.12 4.22
N ARG A 808 -41.84 27.48 3.29
CA ARG A 808 -41.97 26.08 2.89
C ARG A 808 -40.73 25.28 3.29
N GLY A 809 -40.63 24.99 4.57
CA GLY A 809 -39.91 23.79 5.02
C GLY A 809 -40.59 22.52 4.46
N LEU A 810 -39.92 21.36 4.59
CA LEU A 810 -40.39 20.11 3.99
C LEU A 810 -41.85 19.78 4.36
N SER A 811 -42.70 19.60 3.35
CA SER A 811 -44.07 19.12 3.50
C SER A 811 -44.12 17.61 3.78
N ALA A 812 -45.27 17.12 4.26
CA ALA A 812 -45.46 15.70 4.54
C ALA A 812 -45.29 14.81 3.29
N VAL A 813 -45.60 15.34 2.09
CA VAL A 813 -45.45 14.63 0.82
C VAL A 813 -43.98 14.54 0.39
N GLU A 814 -43.22 15.63 0.58
CA GLU A 814 -41.77 15.64 0.31
C GLU A 814 -41.03 14.71 1.29
N VAL A 815 -41.39 14.72 2.58
CA VAL A 815 -40.88 13.78 3.59
C VAL A 815 -41.17 12.32 3.22
N LEU A 816 -42.38 12.02 2.72
CA LEU A 816 -42.72 10.67 2.22
C LEU A 816 -41.89 10.27 0.99
N SER A 817 -41.67 11.20 0.05
CA SER A 817 -40.84 10.95 -1.14
C SER A 817 -39.38 10.68 -0.76
N ILE A 818 -38.79 11.55 0.06
CA ILE A 818 -37.42 11.41 0.60
C ILE A 818 -37.27 10.08 1.35
N ALA A 819 -38.26 9.70 2.18
CA ALA A 819 -38.26 8.42 2.87
C ALA A 819 -38.26 7.22 1.89
N ILE A 820 -39.04 7.27 0.80
CA ILE A 820 -39.09 6.24 -0.24
C ILE A 820 -37.77 6.14 -1.02
N ASP A 821 -37.16 7.28 -1.38
CA ASP A 821 -35.88 7.36 -2.08
C ASP A 821 -34.74 6.72 -1.30
N ILE A 822 -34.60 7.10 -0.02
CA ILE A 822 -33.59 6.55 0.90
C ILE A 822 -33.83 5.04 1.08
N ALA A 823 -35.08 4.61 1.26
CA ALA A 823 -35.41 3.19 1.39
C ALA A 823 -35.13 2.39 0.10
N SER A 824 -35.28 3.00 -1.08
CA SER A 824 -34.93 2.37 -2.37
C SER A 824 -33.41 2.23 -2.55
N ALA A 825 -32.61 3.15 -2.02
CA ALA A 825 -31.16 3.02 -2.00
C ALA A 825 -30.69 1.93 -1.03
N LEU A 826 -31.26 1.88 0.17
CA LEU A 826 -30.91 0.87 1.18
C LEU A 826 -31.37 -0.53 0.77
N GLU A 827 -32.56 -0.70 0.18
CA GLU A 827 -32.99 -1.97 -0.42
C GLU A 827 -31.97 -2.48 -1.44
N TYR A 828 -31.58 -1.64 -2.41
CA TYR A 828 -30.60 -1.99 -3.45
C TYR A 828 -29.23 -2.41 -2.87
N MET A 829 -28.80 -1.81 -1.76
CA MET A 829 -27.57 -2.19 -1.06
C MET A 829 -27.73 -3.50 -0.26
N HIS A 830 -28.89 -3.71 0.37
CA HIS A 830 -29.15 -4.84 1.26
C HIS A 830 -29.54 -6.14 0.54
N ASP A 831 -30.17 -6.05 -0.64
CA ASP A 831 -30.67 -7.18 -1.43
C ASP A 831 -29.55 -8.08 -2.02
N GLY A 832 -28.32 -7.56 -2.11
CA GLY A 832 -27.16 -8.32 -2.58
C GLY A 832 -27.13 -8.57 -4.10
N SER A 833 -28.13 -8.11 -4.84
CA SER A 833 -28.19 -8.15 -6.31
C SER A 833 -27.26 -7.15 -7.01
N CYS A 834 -26.62 -6.24 -6.26
CA CYS A 834 -25.58 -5.37 -6.79
C CYS A 834 -24.29 -6.16 -7.09
N ARG A 835 -23.45 -5.64 -8.01
CA ARG A 835 -22.23 -6.34 -8.47
C ARG A 835 -21.17 -6.56 -7.38
N ALA A 836 -21.28 -5.90 -6.23
CA ALA A 836 -20.34 -6.01 -5.10
C ALA A 836 -20.75 -7.06 -4.05
N GLY A 837 -21.96 -7.63 -4.15
CA GLY A 837 -22.60 -8.39 -3.07
C GLY A 837 -23.51 -7.51 -2.22
N GLN A 838 -23.64 -7.83 -0.92
CA GLN A 838 -24.45 -7.03 0.01
C GLN A 838 -23.60 -5.89 0.60
N VAL A 839 -24.18 -4.69 0.73
CA VAL A 839 -23.50 -3.51 1.27
C VAL A 839 -24.22 -3.02 2.51
N VAL A 840 -23.48 -2.65 3.55
CA VAL A 840 -23.99 -2.04 4.79
C VAL A 840 -23.36 -0.66 4.95
N HIS A 841 -24.17 0.39 5.14
CA HIS A 841 -23.69 1.78 5.12
C HIS A 841 -23.06 2.23 6.44
N CYS A 842 -23.58 1.74 7.57
CA CYS A 842 -23.05 1.95 8.92
C CYS A 842 -23.10 3.39 9.50
N ASP A 843 -23.64 4.38 8.77
CA ASP A 843 -23.83 5.77 9.25
C ASP A 843 -24.96 6.49 8.48
N ILE A 844 -26.20 6.01 8.65
CA ILE A 844 -27.39 6.63 8.05
C ILE A 844 -27.97 7.69 8.98
N LYS A 845 -28.06 8.94 8.51
CA LYS A 845 -28.52 10.13 9.24
C LYS A 845 -28.83 11.29 8.27
N PRO A 846 -29.55 12.35 8.68
CA PRO A 846 -29.85 13.50 7.83
C PRO A 846 -28.63 14.17 7.17
N SER A 847 -27.49 14.31 7.87
CA SER A 847 -26.30 14.97 7.29
C SER A 847 -25.70 14.22 6.10
N ASN A 848 -25.93 12.90 6.01
CA ASN A 848 -25.40 12.01 4.97
C ASN A 848 -26.41 11.75 3.83
N VAL A 849 -27.62 12.29 3.94
CA VAL A 849 -28.60 12.30 2.85
C VAL A 849 -28.57 13.68 2.22
N LEU A 850 -28.27 13.74 0.93
CA LEU A 850 -28.21 14.97 0.16
C LEU A 850 -29.39 15.06 -0.83
N LEU A 851 -29.86 16.26 -1.11
CA LEU A 851 -30.98 16.53 -2.03
C LEU A 851 -30.49 17.20 -3.31
N ASP A 852 -30.84 16.63 -4.46
CA ASP A 852 -30.60 17.26 -5.77
C ASP A 852 -31.67 18.31 -6.11
N GLY A 853 -31.55 18.94 -7.29
CA GLY A 853 -32.40 20.05 -7.73
C GLY A 853 -33.90 19.72 -7.78
N ASP A 854 -34.25 18.45 -7.99
CA ASP A 854 -35.63 17.96 -8.06
C ASP A 854 -36.14 17.46 -6.68
N MET A 855 -35.39 17.74 -5.61
CA MET A 855 -35.59 17.22 -4.24
C MET A 855 -35.50 15.69 -4.11
N THR A 856 -34.87 15.02 -5.08
CA THR A 856 -34.61 13.57 -5.00
C THR A 856 -33.55 13.30 -3.95
N ALA A 857 -33.81 12.35 -3.04
CA ALA A 857 -32.86 12.04 -1.98
C ALA A 857 -31.76 11.07 -2.47
N LYS A 858 -30.51 11.37 -2.08
CA LYS A 858 -29.30 10.62 -2.44
C LYS A 858 -28.43 10.38 -1.21
N ILE A 859 -28.12 9.10 -0.91
CA ILE A 859 -27.24 8.74 0.22
C ILE A 859 -25.76 8.90 -0.18
N GLY A 860 -24.96 9.49 0.71
CA GLY A 860 -23.51 9.69 0.56
C GLY A 860 -22.71 9.46 1.86
N ASP A 861 -21.42 9.77 1.82
CA ASP A 861 -20.39 9.47 2.83
C ASP A 861 -20.22 7.97 3.14
N PHE A 862 -19.61 7.25 2.21
CA PHE A 862 -19.40 5.80 2.31
C PHE A 862 -18.16 5.40 3.14
N GLY A 863 -17.53 6.34 3.85
CA GLY A 863 -16.29 6.10 4.61
C GLY A 863 -16.37 4.98 5.67
N LEU A 864 -17.56 4.77 6.24
CA LEU A 864 -17.82 3.71 7.22
C LEU A 864 -18.47 2.45 6.63
N ALA A 865 -18.89 2.47 5.36
CA ALA A 865 -19.64 1.40 4.71
C ALA A 865 -18.78 0.15 4.43
N ARG A 866 -19.40 -1.02 4.32
CA ARG A 866 -18.70 -2.33 4.21
C ARG A 866 -19.41 -3.30 3.25
N LEU A 867 -18.62 -4.13 2.58
CA LEU A 867 -19.09 -5.23 1.72
C LEU A 867 -19.24 -6.53 2.54
N HIS A 868 -20.43 -7.12 2.53
CA HIS A 868 -20.72 -8.48 2.97
C HIS A 868 -20.67 -9.43 1.76
N THR A 869 -19.60 -10.22 1.69
CA THR A 869 -19.45 -11.28 0.68
C THR A 869 -20.11 -12.57 1.17
N GLN A 870 -21.12 -13.06 0.42
CA GLN A 870 -21.78 -14.33 0.72
C GLN A 870 -20.88 -15.53 0.36
N THR A 871 -20.02 -15.94 1.29
CA THR A 871 -19.47 -17.30 1.34
C THR A 871 -20.30 -18.15 2.28
N CYS A 872 -20.96 -19.20 1.76
CA CYS A 872 -21.88 -20.03 2.52
C CYS A 872 -21.18 -20.92 3.55
N VAL A 873 -20.97 -20.39 4.76
CA VAL A 873 -20.68 -21.14 5.99
C VAL A 873 -21.72 -20.70 7.02
N ARG A 874 -22.34 -21.64 7.73
CA ARG A 874 -23.29 -21.31 8.81
C ARG A 874 -22.55 -20.79 10.04
N ASP A 875 -23.24 -19.97 10.80
CA ASP A 875 -22.70 -19.03 11.77
C ASP A 875 -21.86 -19.66 12.88
N GLU A 876 -20.71 -19.06 13.19
CA GLU A 876 -20.25 -18.82 14.56
C GLU A 876 -19.19 -17.69 14.63
N GLU A 877 -19.59 -16.58 15.27
CA GLU A 877 -18.82 -15.57 16.02
C GLU A 877 -17.37 -15.17 15.61
N SER A 878 -17.15 -14.73 14.37
CA SER A 878 -15.96 -13.92 14.02
C SER A 878 -16.05 -12.45 14.48
N VAL A 879 -15.93 -12.19 15.79
CA VAL A 879 -16.11 -10.85 16.43
C VAL A 879 -15.30 -9.75 15.73
N SER A 880 -15.92 -8.58 15.52
CA SER A 880 -15.34 -7.47 14.74
C SER A 880 -14.81 -6.34 15.62
N THR A 881 -13.73 -6.66 16.33
CA THR A 881 -13.04 -5.97 17.43
C THR A 881 -12.43 -4.59 17.12
N THR A 882 -13.25 -3.67 16.61
CA THR A 882 -12.94 -2.24 16.47
C THR A 882 -14.08 -1.41 17.06
N HIS A 883 -14.13 -1.30 18.39
CA HIS A 883 -15.02 -0.40 19.13
C HIS A 883 -14.59 1.07 19.05
N ASN A 884 -14.32 1.55 17.84
CA ASN A 884 -14.79 2.91 17.54
C ASN A 884 -16.28 2.73 17.29
N MET A 885 -17.14 3.35 18.10
CA MET A 885 -18.60 3.24 17.99
C MET A 885 -18.99 3.65 16.56
N LYS A 886 -19.62 2.73 15.80
CA LYS A 886 -19.81 2.91 14.35
C LYS A 886 -21.18 3.51 14.05
N GLY A 887 -21.18 4.60 13.31
CA GLY A 887 -22.35 5.47 13.12
C GLY A 887 -22.33 6.67 14.08
N THR A 888 -23.29 7.56 13.90
CA THR A 888 -23.37 8.84 14.65
C THR A 888 -24.28 8.74 15.88
N ILE A 889 -23.86 9.35 16.99
CA ILE A 889 -24.58 9.35 18.28
C ILE A 889 -26.05 9.77 18.08
N GLY A 890 -26.97 8.99 18.63
CA GLY A 890 -28.42 9.13 18.43
C GLY A 890 -29.00 8.16 17.39
N TYR A 891 -28.25 7.86 16.31
CA TYR A 891 -28.69 6.97 15.22
C TYR A 891 -28.13 5.54 15.35
N ILE A 892 -27.12 5.34 16.21
CA ILE A 892 -26.46 4.05 16.41
C ILE A 892 -27.45 3.02 16.99
N PRO A 893 -27.60 1.83 16.38
CA PRO A 893 -28.42 0.74 16.89
C PRO A 893 -27.98 0.25 18.28
N PRO A 894 -28.92 -0.11 19.19
CA PRO A 894 -28.58 -0.55 20.55
C PRO A 894 -27.59 -1.72 20.58
N GLU A 895 -27.71 -2.68 19.66
CA GLU A 895 -26.84 -3.84 19.56
C GLU A 895 -25.39 -3.51 19.17
N TYR A 896 -25.14 -2.41 18.46
CA TYR A 896 -23.75 -1.95 18.22
C TYR A 896 -23.11 -1.45 19.52
N GLY A 897 -23.91 -0.88 20.44
CA GLY A 897 -23.50 -0.56 21.81
C GLY A 897 -23.20 -1.81 22.67
N TYR A 898 -23.70 -2.99 22.26
CA TYR A 898 -23.39 -4.29 22.85
C TYR A 898 -22.36 -5.09 22.03
N GLY A 899 -21.62 -4.45 21.13
CA GLY A 899 -20.51 -5.06 20.38
C GLY A 899 -20.93 -5.94 19.20
N ALA A 900 -22.19 -5.89 18.77
CA ALA A 900 -22.65 -6.61 17.58
C ALA A 900 -21.96 -6.11 16.30
N LYS A 901 -21.91 -6.98 15.28
CA LYS A 901 -21.41 -6.63 13.96
C LYS A 901 -22.33 -5.63 13.26
N THR A 902 -21.75 -4.78 12.43
CA THR A 902 -22.49 -3.93 11.48
C THR A 902 -23.32 -4.78 10.52
N SER A 903 -24.63 -4.55 10.47
CA SER A 903 -25.61 -5.35 9.74
C SER A 903 -26.59 -4.47 8.95
N THR A 904 -27.26 -5.07 7.96
CA THR A 904 -28.38 -4.43 7.25
C THR A 904 -29.53 -4.06 8.21
N SER A 905 -29.78 -4.87 9.24
CA SER A 905 -30.76 -4.58 10.30
C SER A 905 -30.36 -3.40 11.20
N GLY A 906 -29.08 -3.02 11.26
CA GLY A 906 -28.62 -1.80 11.92
C GLY A 906 -28.85 -0.55 11.06
N ASP A 907 -28.55 -0.61 9.76
CA ASP A 907 -28.93 0.46 8.81
C ASP A 907 -30.45 0.74 8.83
N VAL A 908 -31.28 -0.32 8.94
CA VAL A 908 -32.75 -0.22 9.15
C VAL A 908 -33.09 0.63 10.39
N TYR A 909 -32.41 0.40 11.52
CA TYR A 909 -32.68 1.14 12.76
C TYR A 909 -32.29 2.61 12.61
N SER A 910 -31.10 2.91 12.08
CA SER A 910 -30.64 4.28 11.85
C SER A 910 -31.56 5.04 10.90
N TYR A 911 -32.03 4.37 9.83
CA TYR A 911 -33.09 4.87 8.95
C TYR A 911 -34.41 5.16 9.70
N GLY A 912 -34.83 4.27 10.59
CA GLY A 912 -36.03 4.45 11.41
C GLY A 912 -35.96 5.64 12.36
N ILE A 913 -34.78 5.91 12.98
CA ILE A 913 -34.57 7.10 13.80
C ILE A 913 -34.69 8.37 12.95
N MET A 914 -34.08 8.38 11.77
CA MET A 914 -34.18 9.48 10.81
C MET A 914 -35.62 9.71 10.30
N LEU A 915 -36.45 8.67 10.18
CA LEU A 915 -37.88 8.84 9.92
C LEU A 915 -38.60 9.59 11.06
N LEU A 916 -38.36 9.20 12.32
CA LEU A 916 -38.96 9.88 13.48
C LEU A 916 -38.55 11.36 13.53
N GLU A 917 -37.28 11.66 13.27
CA GLU A 917 -36.75 13.02 13.25
C GLU A 917 -37.33 13.87 12.11
N MET A 918 -37.48 13.33 10.90
CA MET A 918 -38.15 14.01 9.78
C MET A 918 -39.62 14.35 10.08
N ILE A 919 -40.30 13.55 10.92
CA ILE A 919 -41.73 13.68 11.23
C ILE A 919 -41.97 14.56 12.47
N THR A 920 -41.08 14.53 13.46
CA THR A 920 -41.22 15.28 14.73
C THR A 920 -40.42 16.59 14.74
N GLY A 921 -39.43 16.75 13.86
CA GLY A 921 -38.49 17.87 13.90
C GLY A 921 -37.60 17.84 15.15
N LYS A 922 -37.47 16.67 15.81
CA LYS A 922 -36.71 16.48 17.05
C LYS A 922 -35.49 15.60 16.80
N SER A 923 -34.32 16.14 17.16
CA SER A 923 -33.06 15.40 17.08
C SER A 923 -33.00 14.27 18.11
N PRO A 924 -32.46 13.09 17.78
CA PRO A 924 -32.31 12.00 18.74
C PRO A 924 -31.39 12.33 19.94
N VAL A 925 -30.70 13.47 19.92
CA VAL A 925 -29.87 14.00 21.01
C VAL A 925 -30.36 15.37 21.55
N ASP A 926 -31.62 15.74 21.31
CA ASP A 926 -32.25 16.93 21.92
C ASP A 926 -32.21 16.86 23.46
N GLN A 927 -31.93 17.99 24.12
CA GLN A 927 -31.80 18.12 25.57
C GLN A 927 -33.07 17.72 26.35
N MET A 928 -34.23 17.62 25.70
CA MET A 928 -35.44 17.06 26.30
C MET A 928 -35.36 15.55 26.58
N PHE A 929 -34.42 14.84 25.97
CA PHE A 929 -34.21 13.40 26.16
C PHE A 929 -33.11 13.14 27.20
N GLY A 930 -33.42 12.34 28.22
CA GLY A 930 -32.53 12.07 29.33
C GLY A 930 -33.04 10.93 30.22
N GLY A 931 -32.12 10.32 30.99
CA GLY A 931 -32.40 9.09 31.72
C GLY A 931 -32.71 7.95 30.75
N GLU A 932 -33.87 7.31 30.92
CA GLU A 932 -34.31 6.23 30.03
C GLU A 932 -35.12 6.71 28.80
N MET A 933 -35.46 8.00 28.71
CA MET A 933 -36.29 8.54 27.63
C MET A 933 -35.45 8.91 26.39
N ASN A 934 -35.93 8.54 25.21
CA ASN A 934 -35.32 8.86 23.91
C ASN A 934 -36.43 9.15 22.87
N LEU A 935 -36.02 9.57 21.65
CA LEU A 935 -36.93 9.90 20.55
C LEU A 935 -37.90 8.75 20.20
N GLU A 936 -37.44 7.50 20.26
CA GLU A 936 -38.22 6.29 19.95
C GLU A 936 -39.34 6.04 20.98
N LYS A 937 -39.00 6.00 22.27
CA LYS A 937 -39.95 5.81 23.37
C LYS A 937 -40.95 6.97 23.45
N TRP A 938 -40.47 8.20 23.28
CA TRP A 938 -41.32 9.39 23.28
C TRP A 938 -42.34 9.34 22.14
N ALA A 939 -41.90 9.07 20.90
CA ALA A 939 -42.81 8.87 19.76
C ALA A 939 -43.80 7.71 20.02
N ARG A 940 -43.32 6.56 20.51
CA ARG A 940 -44.15 5.37 20.78
C ARG A 940 -45.24 5.60 21.82
N VAL A 941 -44.97 6.39 22.86
CA VAL A 941 -45.92 6.67 23.95
C VAL A 941 -46.86 7.83 23.60
N SER A 942 -46.35 8.88 22.96
CA SER A 942 -47.12 10.12 22.75
C SER A 942 -48.00 10.08 21.48
N ILE A 943 -47.54 9.50 20.38
CA ILE A 943 -48.27 9.56 19.09
C ILE A 943 -49.62 8.81 19.11
N PRO A 944 -49.82 7.68 19.81
CA PRO A 944 -51.13 7.05 19.95
C PRO A 944 -52.20 7.89 20.65
N HIS A 945 -51.83 9.04 21.26
CA HIS A 945 -52.71 9.85 22.10
C HIS A 945 -52.69 11.36 21.78
N GLN A 946 -51.59 11.89 21.24
CA GLN A 946 -51.30 13.32 21.02
C GLN A 946 -50.50 13.54 19.72
N ALA A 947 -50.86 12.84 18.63
CA ALA A 947 -50.11 12.86 17.37
C ALA A 947 -49.85 14.28 16.81
N ASP A 948 -50.86 15.15 16.92
CA ASP A 948 -50.87 16.55 16.48
C ASP A 948 -49.98 17.48 17.32
N GLU A 949 -49.69 17.13 18.57
CA GLU A 949 -48.74 17.86 19.43
C GLU A 949 -47.28 17.37 19.27
N VAL A 950 -47.07 16.21 18.63
CA VAL A 950 -45.78 15.50 18.55
C VAL A 950 -45.10 15.62 17.19
N VAL A 951 -45.87 15.73 16.10
CA VAL A 951 -45.30 16.03 14.76
C VAL A 951 -44.76 17.47 14.68
N ASP A 952 -43.80 17.73 13.78
CA ASP A 952 -43.33 19.10 13.56
C ASP A 952 -44.49 19.99 13.13
N LYS A 953 -44.65 21.13 13.81
CA LYS A 953 -45.72 22.11 13.58
C LYS A 953 -45.76 22.60 12.14
N ARG A 954 -44.67 22.51 11.36
CA ARG A 954 -44.64 22.80 9.91
C ARG A 954 -45.72 22.06 9.12
N PHE A 955 -46.12 20.85 9.53
CA PHE A 955 -47.19 20.09 8.87
C PHE A 955 -48.61 20.54 9.28
N MET A 956 -48.75 21.24 10.40
CA MET A 956 -50.02 21.66 11.01
C MET A 956 -50.40 23.11 10.69
N ILE A 957 -49.55 23.86 9.97
CA ILE A 957 -49.83 25.24 9.54
C ILE A 957 -50.86 25.23 8.42
N LYS A 958 -52.03 25.84 8.67
CA LYS A 958 -52.94 26.24 7.59
C LYS A 958 -52.41 27.52 6.94
N ALA A 959 -52.21 27.48 5.63
CA ALA A 959 -52.06 28.69 4.83
C ALA A 959 -53.39 29.48 4.83
N GLY A 960 -53.54 30.44 5.75
CA GLY A 960 -54.71 31.33 5.78
C GLY A 960 -55.23 31.72 7.17
N SER A 961 -54.52 32.63 7.85
CA SER A 961 -55.13 33.52 8.85
C SER A 961 -54.46 34.90 8.81
N GLY A 962 -54.48 35.53 7.63
CA GLY A 962 -53.91 36.87 7.46
C GLY A 962 -54.80 37.95 8.04
N GLU A 963 -54.27 38.75 8.97
CA GLU A 963 -54.87 40.05 9.28
C GLU A 963 -54.56 41.04 8.15
N SER A 964 -55.56 41.19 7.26
CA SER A 964 -55.80 42.35 6.40
C SER A 964 -54.60 43.24 6.04
N SER A 965 -54.04 43.05 4.85
CA SER A 965 -53.41 44.11 4.07
C SER A 965 -53.68 43.85 2.59
N ALA A 966 -54.12 44.88 1.87
CA ALA A 966 -54.56 44.74 0.49
C ALA A 966 -53.50 45.27 -0.47
N ASP A 967 -52.98 44.40 -1.33
CA ASP A 967 -53.11 44.63 -2.78
C ASP A 967 -53.13 43.30 -3.54
N GLY A 968 -53.65 43.30 -4.78
CA GLY A 968 -53.99 42.08 -5.50
C GLY A 968 -52.98 41.64 -6.56
N GLN A 969 -52.51 40.40 -6.48
CA GLN A 969 -52.03 39.65 -7.65
C GLN A 969 -52.31 38.16 -7.52
N GLN A 970 -52.55 37.49 -8.66
CA GLN A 970 -53.01 36.10 -8.72
C GLN A 970 -51.83 35.12 -8.67
N GLN A 971 -51.64 34.47 -7.52
CA GLN A 971 -50.87 33.23 -7.42
C GLN A 971 -51.84 32.03 -7.36
N GLN A 972 -51.44 30.88 -7.91
CA GLN A 972 -52.34 29.75 -8.12
C GLN A 972 -52.79 29.10 -6.79
N GLN A 973 -54.06 28.67 -6.74
CA GLN A 973 -54.52 27.73 -5.72
C GLN A 973 -53.71 26.44 -5.81
N VAL A 974 -52.90 26.17 -4.79
CA VAL A 974 -52.44 24.82 -4.46
C VAL A 974 -53.46 24.26 -3.49
N ASP A 975 -54.02 23.09 -3.78
CA ASP A 975 -55.03 22.46 -2.93
C ASP A 975 -54.45 22.23 -1.52
N THR A 976 -55.00 22.95 -0.54
CA THR A 976 -54.60 22.84 0.87
C THR A 976 -55.15 21.56 1.47
N VAL A 977 -54.47 20.46 1.18
CA VAL A 977 -54.71 19.14 1.76
C VAL A 977 -54.80 19.27 3.28
N ASP A 978 -55.93 18.84 3.86
CA ASP A 978 -56.22 18.99 5.28
C ASP A 978 -55.06 18.42 6.12
N SER A 979 -54.52 19.23 7.05
CA SER A 979 -53.48 18.82 8.00
C SER A 979 -53.88 17.56 8.76
N LYS A 980 -55.18 17.35 9.03
CA LYS A 980 -55.69 16.11 9.61
C LYS A 980 -55.58 14.92 8.64
N LEU A 981 -55.90 15.10 7.36
CA LEU A 981 -55.74 14.07 6.34
C LEU A 981 -54.25 13.71 6.17
N LEU A 982 -53.34 14.68 6.17
CA LEU A 982 -51.89 14.45 6.13
C LEU A 982 -51.41 13.68 7.38
N LEU A 983 -51.93 14.01 8.56
CA LEU A 983 -51.61 13.32 9.82
C LEU A 983 -52.05 11.85 9.80
N GLU A 984 -53.31 11.60 9.43
CA GLU A 984 -53.92 10.25 9.43
C GLU A 984 -53.45 9.36 8.27
N THR A 985 -53.14 9.93 7.09
CA THR A 985 -52.80 9.13 5.89
C THR A 985 -51.31 9.04 5.58
N ILE A 986 -50.49 10.01 6.00
CA ILE A 986 -49.03 10.01 5.80
C ILE A 986 -48.29 9.86 7.13
N LEU A 987 -48.39 10.85 8.02
CA LEU A 987 -47.42 11.00 9.12
C LEU A 987 -47.52 9.88 10.16
N VAL A 988 -48.72 9.58 10.67
CA VAL A 988 -48.90 8.47 11.63
C VAL A 988 -48.56 7.11 11.00
N PRO A 989 -48.99 6.77 9.77
CA PRO A 989 -48.53 5.57 9.07
C PRO A 989 -47.01 5.50 8.83
N MET A 990 -46.33 6.63 8.59
CA MET A 990 -44.87 6.65 8.49
C MET A 990 -44.19 6.41 9.84
N VAL A 991 -44.78 6.89 10.94
CA VAL A 991 -44.33 6.57 12.31
C VAL A 991 -44.51 5.07 12.61
N ASP A 992 -45.59 4.44 12.17
CA ASP A 992 -45.76 2.98 12.30
C ASP A 992 -44.64 2.20 11.56
N VAL A 993 -44.20 2.69 10.39
CA VAL A 993 -43.03 2.14 9.69
C VAL A 993 -41.76 2.39 10.50
N ALA A 994 -41.53 3.61 10.97
CA ALA A 994 -40.37 3.97 11.78
C ALA A 994 -40.27 3.12 13.05
N LEU A 995 -41.35 2.99 13.82
CA LEU A 995 -41.46 2.18 15.05
C LEU A 995 -41.37 0.66 14.81
N CYS A 996 -41.48 0.21 13.55
CA CYS A 996 -41.12 -1.15 13.14
C CYS A 996 -39.63 -1.27 12.77
N CYS A 997 -39.00 -0.21 12.27
CA CYS A 997 -37.57 -0.16 11.98
C CYS A 997 -36.71 0.00 13.25
N VAL A 998 -37.14 0.82 14.22
CA VAL A 998 -36.38 1.09 15.47
C VAL A 998 -36.64 0.09 16.61
N ARG A 999 -37.08 -1.13 16.29
CA ARG A 999 -37.30 -2.16 17.31
C ARG A 999 -35.98 -2.58 17.97
N GLU A 1000 -36.02 -2.85 19.27
CA GLU A 1000 -34.83 -3.15 20.07
C GLU A 1000 -34.07 -4.39 19.56
N SER A 1001 -34.76 -5.53 19.39
CA SER A 1001 -34.22 -6.73 18.73
C SER A 1001 -34.05 -6.53 17.22
N PRO A 1002 -32.86 -6.79 16.63
CA PRO A 1002 -32.63 -6.69 15.19
C PRO A 1002 -33.52 -7.62 14.35
N ASP A 1003 -33.70 -8.87 14.77
CA ASP A 1003 -34.55 -9.86 14.07
C ASP A 1003 -36.04 -9.52 14.13
N SER A 1004 -36.42 -8.64 15.06
CA SER A 1004 -37.79 -8.13 15.16
C SER A 1004 -38.06 -6.95 14.23
N ARG A 1005 -37.04 -6.36 13.61
CA ARG A 1005 -37.17 -5.23 12.67
C ARG A 1005 -37.71 -5.72 11.32
N ILE A 1006 -38.37 -4.82 10.60
CA ILE A 1006 -38.78 -5.09 9.21
C ILE A 1006 -37.59 -4.95 8.26
N SER A 1007 -37.60 -5.66 7.12
CA SER A 1007 -36.56 -5.47 6.11
C SER A 1007 -36.69 -4.10 5.41
N MET A 1008 -35.64 -3.63 4.74
CA MET A 1008 -35.76 -2.42 3.92
C MET A 1008 -36.74 -2.60 2.74
N HIS A 1009 -36.89 -3.82 2.23
CA HIS A 1009 -37.92 -4.17 1.24
C HIS A 1009 -39.34 -4.00 1.81
N ASP A 1010 -39.58 -4.46 3.04
CA ASP A 1010 -40.86 -4.26 3.76
C ASP A 1010 -41.12 -2.78 4.04
N ALA A 1011 -40.12 -2.04 4.51
CA ALA A 1011 -40.22 -0.61 4.81
C ALA A 1011 -40.59 0.17 3.53
N LEU A 1012 -39.85 -0.07 2.44
CA LEU A 1012 -40.10 0.53 1.14
C LEU A 1012 -41.49 0.17 0.59
N SER A 1013 -41.91 -1.09 0.73
CA SER A 1013 -43.24 -1.56 0.32
C SER A 1013 -44.37 -0.91 1.13
N ARG A 1014 -44.17 -0.69 2.44
CA ARG A 1014 -45.14 0.02 3.30
C ARG A 1014 -45.22 1.50 2.93
N LEU A 1015 -44.09 2.18 2.71
CA LEU A 1015 -44.05 3.59 2.34
C LEU A 1015 -44.66 3.84 0.95
N LYS A 1016 -44.37 2.98 -0.04
CA LYS A 1016 -45.05 2.97 -1.34
C LYS A 1016 -46.57 2.80 -1.18
N ARG A 1017 -47.02 1.90 -0.28
CA ARG A 1017 -48.45 1.70 0.02
C ARG A 1017 -49.09 2.88 0.76
N ILE A 1018 -48.33 3.62 1.58
CA ILE A 1018 -48.76 4.88 2.20
C ILE A 1018 -49.00 5.93 1.11
N ASN A 1019 -48.05 6.11 0.18
CA ASN A 1019 -48.20 7.01 -0.96
C ASN A 1019 -49.39 6.63 -1.86
N GLU A 1020 -49.55 5.35 -2.20
CA GLU A 1020 -50.72 4.85 -2.93
C GLU A 1020 -52.05 5.15 -2.22
N LYS A 1021 -52.10 4.98 -0.90
CA LYS A 1021 -53.31 5.30 -0.11
C LYS A 1021 -53.59 6.79 -0.14
N PHE A 1022 -52.57 7.63 0.08
CA PHE A 1022 -52.68 9.08 0.07
C PHE A 1022 -53.21 9.61 -1.27
N LEU A 1023 -52.61 9.16 -2.39
CA LEU A 1023 -53.06 9.50 -3.74
C LEU A 1023 -54.50 9.02 -4.01
N LYS A 1024 -54.90 7.87 -3.48
CA LYS A 1024 -56.29 7.37 -3.58
C LYS A 1024 -57.27 8.18 -2.71
N SER A 1025 -56.86 8.68 -1.53
CA SER A 1025 -57.70 9.59 -0.74
C SER A 1025 -57.86 10.96 -1.41
N LEU A 1026 -56.80 11.52 -1.99
CA LEU A 1026 -56.88 12.77 -2.75
C LEU A 1026 -57.93 12.68 -3.88
N ALA A 1027 -57.86 11.61 -4.68
CA ALA A 1027 -58.79 11.33 -5.77
C ALA A 1027 -60.23 10.98 -5.33
N VAL A 1028 -60.50 10.87 -4.03
CA VAL A 1028 -61.86 10.72 -3.46
C VAL A 1028 -62.33 12.02 -2.79
N SER A 1029 -61.42 12.94 -2.45
CA SER A 1029 -61.74 14.28 -1.94
C SER A 1029 -61.91 15.36 -3.02
N THR A 1030 -61.48 15.11 -4.26
CA THR A 1030 -61.76 15.98 -5.42
C THR A 1030 -63.12 15.62 -6.05
N PRO A 1031 -64.08 16.55 -6.16
CA PRO A 1031 -65.37 16.33 -6.81
C PRO A 1031 -65.32 16.37 -8.35
#